data_AF-A0A2Z6SAV4-F1
#
_entry.id   AF-A0A2Z6SAV4-F1
#
_cell.length_a   1.000
_cell.length_b   1.000
_cell.length_c   1.000
_cell.angle_alpha   90.00
_cell.angle_beta   90.00
_cell.angle_gamma   90.00
#
_symmetry.space_group_name_H-M   'P 1'
#
loop_
_entity.id
_entity.type
_entity.pdbx_description
1 polymer ?
#
loop_
_entity_poly.entity_id
_entity_poly.type
_entity_poly.pdbx_seq_one_letter_code
_entity_poly.pdbx_strand_id
1 'polypeptide(L)'
;MDPSKFWVDFTNGKEIITKNFTNWTSGNEMIDNFIQEMQLNYDGCGKLFEWVPYNELIIDKKIEDNYLTRAIWKKGSLYYDKDCGEIGEWIRESYETVTLRFLYDSQNITDEFINKFKSYLNDESCGITQNPYTKVFVSVSVDDYFNNYVNNKYRVSRMLYKSCEKNLLKNLLKNNFTNWTSGNEKIDDFIQEKQLNYNGKEAVFEWIPYDDLFITEVIRDNWLATAIWKDGPSIYDHSKKKLIKKSCEAVCLRYLHNSLVITNNFLNEIESYLKYNWGYGLSQNPDTKVYILVFSNKYFNKCCDKCGNEYEYEWEKWCEPCQISYLKDNFTNWSSGNEKINDFIQEKQLNYNGEETVFEWIPYDEFIDIKEIRNNCLTTAIWKDGPLIYNKDKKKLVKKSYNVVCLRYLYNSPYITNEFLNEVESYLKDGSGYGLSQNPDTKSSGNEKIDYIIQEKQLNYNWKETVFEWIPYDEFIDIKEKGDNFAIAIWKDGPLIYDDSEKKLIRKSFERVYLKYLHNSLNIIEFLNKNIYWDGIGSSLYGLSQNPETEVYILVLYDYPIGIYCGKCFDRYNNKYEWCEACQINNLKNDFTNWTSGDDKIDNFIQERQSMINEHYDTIFEWISYNEFIDIKEIDRESGFATAIWKDGPLYYSIIKRKYRRKINEKVLLKYMHNLQNVESFLNEVTYSIEESHGVSQNPNTKDFILVLQTKYYCEHCGKKYDNQFEIDNKSCIYCQINHENKKINDLIKAMRLNIDHNFSKFSIIFEWIPYNQFNNIEEIGKGGFSTVYSAIWKNGLLYNEVYYGKSYWKRKPNIKVALKCLHNSQNFLDEFINEVKAYSNQRIGNILKIYGISQNPKTKDYIMVLEYAEGGSFNTYLNENYKNFDWFKGLRILIEIIKGLNKIHHKKMVHQDFHIGNILFTKIEKFYDDDDGAYFEDTDDSTDEDDNANNDNDINDYYRACISDMGLCKKIDDNDETKIYGVMPYVAPEVLKGKPYTQAADIYSFGMIMYVVATGKQPFANCAHDETLAINICNGIRPEINDQIVPKCYIDLMKRCWDSNPENRPIIIEVKEIIKLFHNSLNRKFNKKKQHYEIEEQFKKTHVHRTNFLSNKSNRSTIHTQAVYTSRLLNSFTGNLSKYDNIDNNTVEITDFTNF
;
A
#
# COMPACT_ATOMS: atom_id res chain seq x y z
N MET A 1 35.12 -3.21 -30.30
CA MET A 1 34.95 -1.87 -30.91
C MET A 1 35.72 -0.88 -30.05
N ASP A 2 36.22 0.19 -30.65
CA ASP A 2 37.08 1.18 -29.99
C ASP A 2 36.25 2.07 -29.02
N PRO A 3 36.57 2.13 -27.71
CA PRO A 3 35.83 2.94 -26.74
C PRO A 3 35.92 4.46 -27.00
N SER A 4 36.90 4.92 -27.79
CA SER A 4 37.11 6.36 -28.04
C SER A 4 36.08 7.00 -28.98
N LYS A 5 35.20 6.22 -29.62
CA LYS A 5 34.30 6.70 -30.69
C LYS A 5 32.89 7.11 -30.27
N PHE A 6 32.56 7.12 -28.98
CA PHE A 6 31.23 7.54 -28.48
C PHE A 6 31.26 8.75 -27.54
N TRP A 7 32.26 9.62 -27.67
CA TRP A 7 32.21 10.96 -27.09
C TRP A 7 31.39 11.88 -28.00
N VAL A 8 30.13 12.08 -27.65
CA VAL A 8 29.28 13.13 -28.25
C VAL A 8 29.83 14.49 -27.84
N ASP A 9 29.94 15.41 -28.80
CA ASP A 9 30.34 16.78 -28.52
C ASP A 9 29.21 17.53 -27.79
N PHE A 10 29.32 17.61 -26.46
CA PHE A 10 28.37 18.30 -25.60
C PHE A 10 28.51 19.83 -25.61
N THR A 11 29.35 20.44 -26.46
CA THR A 11 29.63 21.89 -26.41
C THR A 11 28.35 22.75 -26.53
N ASN A 12 27.42 22.39 -27.42
CA ASN A 12 26.13 23.08 -27.54
C ASN A 12 25.23 22.87 -26.30
N GLY A 13 25.21 21.67 -25.71
CA GLY A 13 24.46 21.38 -24.49
C GLY A 13 25.01 22.14 -23.29
N LYS A 14 26.34 22.20 -23.16
CA LYS A 14 27.01 22.98 -22.12
C LYS A 14 26.83 24.49 -22.32
N GLU A 15 26.79 25.01 -23.55
CA GLU A 15 26.40 26.41 -23.80
C GLU A 15 24.95 26.71 -23.36
N ILE A 16 24.00 25.80 -23.61
CA ILE A 16 22.59 25.97 -23.23
C ILE A 16 22.42 25.92 -21.70
N ILE A 17 23.12 25.02 -21.02
CA ILE A 17 23.19 25.00 -19.54
C ILE A 17 23.82 26.31 -19.04
N THR A 18 24.94 26.74 -19.64
CA THR A 18 25.68 27.94 -19.22
C THR A 18 24.89 29.24 -19.42
N LYS A 19 24.04 29.32 -20.45
CA LYS A 19 23.17 30.48 -20.71
C LYS A 19 21.94 30.57 -19.79
N ASN A 20 21.54 29.47 -19.13
CA ASN A 20 20.31 29.42 -18.33
C ASN A 20 20.53 29.53 -16.80
N PHE A 21 21.78 29.59 -16.31
CA PHE A 21 22.09 29.69 -14.87
C PHE A 21 21.39 30.84 -14.14
N THR A 22 21.04 31.93 -14.82
CA THR A 22 20.35 33.10 -14.23
C THR A 22 18.94 32.81 -13.70
N ASN A 23 18.33 31.67 -14.04
CA ASN A 23 16.96 31.32 -13.65
C ASN A 23 16.86 30.28 -12.51
N TRP A 24 17.98 29.70 -12.04
CA TRP A 24 17.99 28.56 -11.10
C TRP A 24 18.89 28.77 -9.86
N THR A 25 18.91 29.98 -9.31
CA THR A 25 19.62 30.26 -8.05
C THR A 25 18.78 29.87 -6.82
N SER A 26 19.43 29.22 -5.86
CA SER A 26 18.92 28.97 -4.51
C SER A 26 19.02 30.20 -3.59
N GLY A 27 19.73 31.24 -4.02
CA GLY A 27 20.16 32.36 -3.18
C GLY A 27 21.37 32.04 -2.30
N ASN A 28 22.04 30.90 -2.50
CA ASN A 28 23.24 30.52 -1.77
C ASN A 28 24.35 30.02 -2.69
N GLU A 29 25.52 30.68 -2.63
CA GLU A 29 26.67 30.43 -3.50
C GLU A 29 27.21 28.98 -3.43
N MET A 30 27.25 28.35 -2.24
CA MET A 30 27.73 26.96 -2.12
C MET A 30 26.75 25.95 -2.75
N ILE A 31 25.45 26.18 -2.62
CA ILE A 31 24.42 25.31 -3.23
C ILE A 31 24.38 25.51 -4.75
N ASP A 32 24.49 26.76 -5.21
CA ASP A 32 24.50 27.08 -6.64
C ASP A 32 25.77 26.51 -7.31
N ASN A 33 26.94 26.60 -6.67
CA ASN A 33 28.18 25.96 -7.11
C ASN A 33 28.06 24.42 -7.14
N PHE A 34 27.38 23.82 -6.16
CA PHE A 34 27.14 22.37 -6.12
C PHE A 34 26.17 21.90 -7.24
N ILE A 35 25.09 22.64 -7.48
CA ILE A 35 24.18 22.38 -8.62
C ILE A 35 24.96 22.50 -9.94
N GLN A 36 25.80 23.53 -10.08
CA GLN A 36 26.66 23.71 -11.24
C GLN A 36 27.67 22.56 -11.41
N GLU A 37 28.27 22.04 -10.34
CA GLU A 37 29.13 20.84 -10.38
C GLU A 37 28.37 19.63 -10.94
N MET A 38 27.16 19.35 -10.42
CA MET A 38 26.30 18.25 -10.89
C MET A 38 25.91 18.42 -12.37
N GLN A 39 25.58 19.63 -12.80
CA GLN A 39 25.21 19.92 -14.20
C GLN A 39 26.39 19.87 -15.17
N LEU A 40 27.59 20.28 -14.75
CA LEU A 40 28.81 20.17 -15.56
C LEU A 40 29.28 18.73 -15.76
N ASN A 41 28.96 17.86 -14.79
CA ASN A 41 29.20 16.42 -14.78
C ASN A 41 28.08 15.59 -15.43
N TYR A 42 26.98 16.22 -15.88
CA TYR A 42 25.89 15.52 -16.57
C TYR A 42 26.38 14.86 -17.86
N ASP A 43 26.23 13.53 -17.96
CA ASP A 43 26.72 12.68 -19.06
C ASP A 43 25.67 12.50 -20.19
N GLY A 44 24.51 13.15 -20.06
CA GLY A 44 23.38 13.01 -20.96
C GLY A 44 22.52 11.76 -20.71
N CYS A 45 22.60 11.14 -19.54
CA CYS A 45 21.73 10.05 -19.11
C CYS A 45 20.96 10.49 -17.84
N GLY A 46 19.70 10.06 -17.70
CA GLY A 46 18.86 10.44 -16.56
C GLY A 46 18.38 11.90 -16.60
N LYS A 47 17.82 12.38 -15.48
CA LYS A 47 17.30 13.74 -15.32
C LYS A 47 18.42 14.72 -14.94
N LEU A 48 18.33 15.97 -15.41
CA LEU A 48 19.26 17.05 -15.05
C LEU A 48 18.95 17.55 -13.64
N PHE A 49 19.98 17.61 -12.79
CA PHE A 49 19.87 18.12 -11.43
C PHE A 49 19.62 19.64 -11.43
N GLU A 50 18.55 20.13 -10.79
CA GLU A 50 18.25 21.57 -10.71
C GLU A 50 17.77 22.06 -9.33
N TRP A 51 17.71 23.38 -9.14
CA TRP A 51 17.03 23.97 -7.98
C TRP A 51 15.52 23.86 -8.15
N VAL A 52 14.85 23.30 -7.14
CA VAL A 52 13.39 23.14 -7.12
C VAL A 52 12.78 24.18 -6.17
N PRO A 53 12.04 25.19 -6.67
CA PRO A 53 11.35 26.13 -5.79
C PRO A 53 10.29 25.41 -4.95
N TYR A 54 10.32 25.59 -3.62
CA TYR A 54 9.47 24.82 -2.69
C TYR A 54 7.95 25.02 -2.93
N ASN A 55 7.55 26.15 -3.52
CA ASN A 55 6.17 26.47 -3.92
C ASN A 55 5.69 25.76 -5.20
N GLU A 56 6.59 25.15 -5.96
CA GLU A 56 6.27 24.26 -7.10
C GLU A 56 5.93 22.83 -6.65
N LEU A 57 6.09 22.51 -5.37
CA LEU A 57 5.79 21.21 -4.76
C LEU A 57 4.43 21.23 -4.05
N ILE A 58 3.56 20.28 -4.39
CA ILE A 58 2.30 20.00 -3.69
C ILE A 58 2.56 18.82 -2.74
N ILE A 59 2.62 19.07 -1.43
CA ILE A 59 3.06 18.09 -0.43
C ILE A 59 1.87 17.29 0.11
N ASP A 60 1.99 15.97 0.11
CA ASP A 60 1.00 15.04 0.63
C ASP A 60 1.28 14.70 2.11
N LYS A 61 0.25 14.36 2.90
CA LYS A 61 0.36 14.34 4.37
C LYS A 61 0.33 12.93 4.98
N LYS A 62 1.49 12.56 5.56
CA LYS A 62 1.77 11.47 6.51
C LYS A 62 2.33 10.15 5.92
N ILE A 63 3.61 9.91 6.20
CA ILE A 63 4.17 8.60 6.55
C ILE A 63 4.96 8.82 7.85
N GLU A 64 4.76 7.98 8.86
CA GLU A 64 5.55 7.98 10.11
C GLU A 64 6.65 6.93 10.01
N ASP A 65 7.70 7.24 9.24
CA ASP A 65 9.02 6.63 9.38
C ASP A 65 10.08 7.59 8.82
N ASN A 66 10.98 8.02 9.70
CA ASN A 66 12.19 8.82 9.50
C ASN A 66 12.55 9.31 8.07
N TYR A 67 12.31 10.63 7.86
CA TYR A 67 12.95 11.53 6.88
C TYR A 67 12.43 11.60 5.42
N LEU A 68 11.31 10.96 5.04
CA LEU A 68 10.78 11.00 3.66
C LEU A 68 9.30 11.44 3.58
N THR A 69 8.96 12.27 2.58
CA THR A 69 7.57 12.73 2.30
C THR A 69 7.31 12.77 0.79
N ARG A 70 6.11 12.38 0.33
CA ARG A 70 5.71 12.46 -1.10
C ARG A 70 5.20 13.86 -1.48
N ALA A 71 5.51 14.30 -2.71
CA ALA A 71 4.96 15.51 -3.29
C ALA A 71 4.75 15.39 -4.82
N ILE A 72 3.99 16.31 -5.40
CA ILE A 72 3.87 16.49 -6.86
C ILE A 72 4.62 17.76 -7.26
N TRP A 73 5.55 17.66 -8.19
CA TRP A 73 6.28 18.79 -8.75
C TRP A 73 5.59 19.27 -10.03
N LYS A 74 4.93 20.42 -9.97
CA LYS A 74 4.11 20.97 -11.07
C LYS A 74 4.90 21.13 -12.37
N LYS A 75 6.13 21.64 -12.27
CA LYS A 75 7.03 21.88 -13.40
C LYS A 75 7.76 20.62 -13.87
N GLY A 76 8.03 19.69 -12.94
CA GLY A 76 8.74 18.41 -13.11
C GLY A 76 10.09 18.49 -13.81
N SER A 77 10.78 17.35 -13.95
CA SER A 77 12.20 17.28 -14.30
C SER A 77 12.51 17.42 -15.80
N LEU A 78 13.74 17.88 -16.07
CA LEU A 78 14.31 18.08 -17.40
C LEU A 78 15.29 16.95 -17.74
N TYR A 79 15.34 16.46 -18.99
CA TYR A 79 16.32 15.47 -19.46
C TYR A 79 16.67 15.66 -20.94
N TYR A 80 17.73 14.98 -21.40
CA TYR A 80 18.21 15.04 -22.78
C TYR A 80 17.94 13.71 -23.53
N ASP A 81 17.22 13.77 -24.65
CA ASP A 81 16.90 12.58 -25.46
C ASP A 81 17.96 12.35 -26.56
N LYS A 82 18.70 11.24 -26.46
CA LYS A 82 19.75 10.81 -27.37
C LYS A 82 19.25 9.97 -28.56
N ASP A 83 18.01 9.47 -28.55
CA ASP A 83 17.49 8.54 -29.57
C ASP A 83 16.80 9.27 -30.76
N CYS A 84 16.81 10.61 -30.78
CA CYS A 84 16.15 11.46 -31.78
C CYS A 84 17.01 11.88 -32.99
N GLY A 85 18.01 11.08 -33.39
CA GLY A 85 18.83 11.33 -34.59
C GLY A 85 20.04 12.24 -34.35
N GLU A 86 20.67 12.76 -35.41
CA GLU A 86 21.99 13.43 -35.34
C GLU A 86 22.02 14.77 -34.56
N ILE A 87 20.90 15.24 -34.01
CA ILE A 87 20.81 16.39 -33.11
C ILE A 87 19.81 16.04 -31.99
N GLY A 88 20.30 15.77 -30.78
CA GLY A 88 19.43 15.48 -29.62
C GLY A 88 18.84 16.75 -28.99
N GLU A 89 17.67 16.62 -28.35
CA GLU A 89 16.88 17.73 -27.79
C GLU A 89 16.62 17.55 -26.28
N TRP A 90 16.28 18.66 -25.59
CA TRP A 90 15.94 18.69 -24.17
C TRP A 90 14.43 18.66 -23.95
N ILE A 91 13.94 17.77 -23.07
CA ILE A 91 12.52 17.51 -22.80
C ILE A 91 12.24 17.68 -21.30
N ARG A 92 11.07 18.26 -20.95
CA ARG A 92 10.60 18.41 -19.57
C ARG A 92 9.23 17.74 -19.38
N GLU A 93 9.08 17.00 -18.30
CA GLU A 93 7.81 16.35 -17.92
C GLU A 93 7.15 17.15 -16.80
N SER A 94 5.86 17.50 -16.94
CA SER A 94 5.12 18.31 -15.95
C SER A 94 4.26 17.46 -15.03
N TYR A 95 4.00 17.94 -13.81
CA TYR A 95 3.24 17.25 -12.74
C TYR A 95 3.83 15.89 -12.35
N GLU A 96 5.16 15.82 -12.25
CA GLU A 96 5.90 14.61 -11.89
C GLU A 96 5.76 14.31 -10.39
N THR A 97 5.62 13.02 -10.03
CA THR A 97 5.57 12.61 -8.61
C THR A 97 6.99 12.44 -8.09
N VAL A 98 7.27 13.06 -6.94
CA VAL A 98 8.61 13.12 -6.35
C VAL A 98 8.57 12.78 -4.86
N THR A 99 9.67 12.21 -4.38
CA THR A 99 9.94 12.00 -2.95
C THR A 99 10.89 13.08 -2.44
N LEU A 100 10.56 13.64 -1.28
CA LEU A 100 11.28 14.70 -0.58
C LEU A 100 11.99 14.11 0.64
N ARG A 101 13.31 14.30 0.76
CA ARG A 101 14.10 13.81 1.91
C ARG A 101 14.62 14.95 2.78
N PHE A 102 14.21 14.99 4.05
CA PHE A 102 14.56 16.08 4.98
C PHE A 102 15.89 15.83 5.71
N LEU A 103 16.77 16.83 5.74
CA LEU A 103 18.12 16.72 6.33
C LEU A 103 18.31 17.66 7.53
N TYR A 104 17.95 17.18 8.72
CA TYR A 104 17.80 18.03 9.92
C TYR A 104 19.09 18.65 10.52
N ASP A 105 20.28 18.33 10.00
CA ASP A 105 21.55 18.94 10.44
C ASP A 105 21.86 20.30 9.76
N SER A 106 21.03 20.76 8.82
CA SER A 106 21.44 21.70 7.77
C SER A 106 21.19 23.21 8.02
N GLN A 107 21.36 23.74 9.23
CA GLN A 107 21.20 25.19 9.45
C GLN A 107 22.40 26.02 8.94
N ASN A 108 23.59 25.42 8.86
CA ASN A 108 24.79 26.03 8.29
C ASN A 108 25.28 25.20 7.11
N ILE A 109 25.67 25.87 6.01
CA ILE A 109 26.19 25.21 4.81
C ILE A 109 27.72 25.22 4.90
N THR A 110 28.31 24.03 4.81
CA THR A 110 29.76 23.79 4.87
C THR A 110 30.14 22.73 3.85
N ASP A 111 31.43 22.60 3.54
CA ASP A 111 31.91 21.53 2.64
C ASP A 111 31.59 20.13 3.18
N GLU A 112 31.56 19.97 4.51
CA GLU A 112 31.12 18.73 5.18
C GLU A 112 29.64 18.46 4.90
N PHE A 113 28.77 19.47 4.98
CA PHE A 113 27.36 19.34 4.61
C PHE A 113 27.20 18.97 3.14
N ILE A 114 27.94 19.59 2.21
CA ILE A 114 27.86 19.26 0.77
C ILE A 114 28.32 17.83 0.50
N ASN A 115 29.42 17.37 1.12
CA ASN A 115 29.89 15.99 0.98
C ASN A 115 28.90 14.98 1.58
N LYS A 116 28.29 15.30 2.72
CA LYS A 116 27.22 14.50 3.33
C LYS A 116 25.97 14.48 2.45
N PHE A 117 25.59 15.61 1.85
CA PHE A 117 24.48 15.73 0.89
C PHE A 117 24.70 14.86 -0.35
N LYS A 118 25.89 14.92 -0.96
CA LYS A 118 26.30 14.05 -2.09
C LYS A 118 26.10 12.57 -1.77
N SER A 119 26.37 12.13 -0.53
CA SER A 119 26.18 10.73 -0.11
C SER A 119 24.71 10.26 -0.01
N TYR A 120 23.74 11.20 -0.04
CA TYR A 120 22.31 10.88 -0.02
C TYR A 120 21.64 10.89 -1.39
N LEU A 121 22.35 11.33 -2.44
CA LEU A 121 21.84 11.35 -3.81
C LEU A 121 21.94 9.97 -4.47
N ASN A 122 21.04 9.74 -5.41
CA ASN A 122 20.96 8.56 -6.27
C ASN A 122 20.66 8.99 -7.72
N ASP A 123 20.66 8.04 -8.66
CA ASP A 123 20.47 8.32 -10.09
C ASP A 123 19.11 8.98 -10.42
N GLU A 124 18.10 8.78 -9.56
CA GLU A 124 16.77 9.40 -9.67
C GLU A 124 16.64 10.75 -8.95
N SER A 125 17.73 11.28 -8.39
CA SER A 125 17.74 12.59 -7.74
C SER A 125 17.76 13.71 -8.78
N CYS A 126 16.63 14.38 -8.96
CA CYS A 126 16.45 15.43 -9.96
C CYS A 126 16.67 16.85 -9.41
N GLY A 127 16.82 17.04 -8.10
CA GLY A 127 17.14 18.37 -7.58
C GLY A 127 17.23 18.51 -6.06
N ILE A 128 17.31 19.76 -5.62
CA ILE A 128 17.35 20.18 -4.21
C ILE A 128 16.41 21.37 -3.99
N THR A 129 15.80 21.43 -2.82
CA THR A 129 14.95 22.54 -2.36
C THR A 129 15.29 22.91 -0.90
N GLN A 130 14.77 24.02 -0.41
CA GLN A 130 14.84 24.40 1.00
C GLN A 130 13.43 24.69 1.52
N ASN A 131 13.09 24.11 2.67
CA ASN A 131 11.83 24.42 3.34
C ASN A 131 11.85 25.88 3.83
N PRO A 132 10.91 26.74 3.40
CA PRO A 132 10.96 28.17 3.69
C PRO A 132 10.74 28.50 5.16
N TYR A 133 10.11 27.59 5.93
CA TYR A 133 9.80 27.75 7.35
C TYR A 133 10.92 27.24 8.26
N THR A 134 11.42 26.03 8.03
CA THR A 134 12.44 25.40 8.88
C THR A 134 13.87 25.72 8.45
N LYS A 135 14.07 26.27 7.25
CA LYS A 135 15.37 26.49 6.57
C LYS A 135 16.19 25.21 6.32
N VAL A 136 15.60 24.04 6.55
CA VAL A 136 16.21 22.74 6.26
C VAL A 136 16.25 22.51 4.74
N PHE A 137 17.39 22.03 4.25
CA PHE A 137 17.55 21.57 2.87
C PHE A 137 16.96 20.17 2.69
N VAL A 138 16.39 19.95 1.51
CA VAL A 138 15.59 18.77 1.19
C VAL A 138 15.98 18.29 -0.22
N SER A 139 16.36 17.03 -0.38
CA SER A 139 16.60 16.47 -1.72
C SER A 139 15.26 16.11 -2.39
N VAL A 140 15.20 16.26 -3.71
CA VAL A 140 14.05 15.94 -4.55
C VAL A 140 14.47 14.83 -5.52
N SER A 141 13.77 13.70 -5.44
CA SER A 141 14.02 12.53 -6.30
C SER A 141 12.71 12.07 -6.93
N VAL A 142 12.73 11.58 -8.17
CA VAL A 142 11.52 11.07 -8.85
C VAL A 142 11.03 9.79 -8.16
N ASP A 143 9.71 9.65 -7.99
CA ASP A 143 9.12 8.49 -7.30
C ASP A 143 8.95 7.30 -8.24
N ASP A 144 10.03 6.54 -8.40
CA ASP A 144 10.01 5.26 -9.12
C ASP A 144 9.63 4.07 -8.22
N TYR A 145 9.36 4.30 -6.92
CA TYR A 145 9.04 3.22 -5.97
C TYR A 145 7.68 2.57 -6.28
N PHE A 146 6.75 3.32 -6.88
CA PHE A 146 5.48 2.79 -7.40
C PHE A 146 5.51 2.34 -8.87
N ASN A 147 6.48 2.79 -9.69
CA ASN A 147 6.65 2.31 -11.08
C ASN A 147 7.31 0.93 -11.16
N ASN A 148 8.03 0.50 -10.13
CA ASN A 148 8.73 -0.78 -10.08
C ASN A 148 7.83 -2.04 -10.07
N TYR A 149 6.51 -1.89 -10.22
CA TYR A 149 5.56 -3.00 -10.38
C TYR A 149 5.33 -3.48 -11.83
N VAL A 150 6.04 -2.94 -12.85
CA VAL A 150 6.02 -3.51 -14.21
C VAL A 150 7.43 -3.59 -14.80
N ASN A 151 7.93 -4.81 -14.99
CA ASN A 151 9.31 -5.03 -15.37
C ASN A 151 9.56 -4.85 -16.89
N ASN A 152 10.47 -3.93 -17.20
CA ASN A 152 11.46 -4.00 -18.28
C ASN A 152 11.09 -3.90 -19.79
N LYS A 153 11.84 -3.02 -20.46
CA LYS A 153 12.42 -3.08 -21.84
C LYS A 153 11.53 -3.29 -23.08
N TYR A 154 10.37 -3.94 -23.03
CA TYR A 154 9.56 -4.15 -24.25
C TYR A 154 8.94 -2.87 -24.82
N ARG A 155 8.81 -1.80 -24.01
CA ARG A 155 8.35 -0.49 -24.50
C ARG A 155 9.40 0.22 -25.35
N VAL A 156 10.69 0.21 -24.96
CA VAL A 156 11.75 0.96 -25.66
C VAL A 156 11.90 0.50 -27.11
N SER A 157 12.06 -0.81 -27.37
CA SER A 157 12.12 -1.32 -28.76
C SER A 157 10.82 -1.08 -29.56
N ARG A 158 9.66 -1.02 -28.89
CA ARG A 158 8.35 -0.74 -29.51
C ARG A 158 8.08 0.76 -29.68
N MET A 159 8.86 1.63 -29.04
CA MET A 159 8.90 3.08 -29.22
C MET A 159 9.90 3.46 -30.33
N LEU A 160 11.09 2.85 -30.34
CA LEU A 160 12.08 3.00 -31.42
C LEU A 160 11.51 2.57 -32.78
N TYR A 161 10.77 1.44 -32.83
CA TYR A 161 10.09 1.01 -34.07
C TYR A 161 9.06 2.04 -34.56
N LYS A 162 8.34 2.71 -33.64
CA LYS A 162 7.37 3.77 -33.97
C LYS A 162 8.03 5.09 -34.39
N SER A 163 9.19 5.42 -33.83
CA SER A 163 9.96 6.64 -34.18
C SER A 163 10.38 6.60 -35.66
N CYS A 164 11.00 5.49 -36.09
CA CYS A 164 11.47 5.33 -37.46
C CYS A 164 10.32 5.36 -38.49
N GLU A 165 9.18 4.77 -38.15
CA GLU A 165 7.97 4.78 -38.97
C GLU A 165 7.34 6.19 -39.07
N LYS A 166 7.37 6.97 -37.98
CA LYS A 166 6.90 8.37 -37.95
C LYS A 166 7.73 9.30 -38.84
N ASN A 167 9.05 9.07 -38.95
CA ASN A 167 9.92 9.84 -39.83
C ASN A 167 9.71 9.49 -41.32
N LEU A 168 9.51 8.22 -41.66
CA LEU A 168 9.13 7.81 -43.02
C LEU A 168 7.79 8.44 -43.44
N LEU A 169 6.82 8.45 -42.52
CA LEU A 169 5.50 9.06 -42.72
C LEU A 169 5.60 10.59 -42.93
N LYS A 170 6.37 11.31 -42.12
CA LYS A 170 6.62 12.77 -42.32
C LYS A 170 7.20 13.06 -43.71
N ASN A 171 8.13 12.24 -44.20
CA ASN A 171 8.72 12.42 -45.53
C ASN A 171 7.72 12.12 -46.67
N LEU A 172 6.87 11.09 -46.50
CA LEU A 172 5.78 10.80 -47.45
C LEU A 172 4.74 11.93 -47.53
N LEU A 173 4.46 12.60 -46.41
CA LEU A 173 3.54 13.74 -46.37
C LEU A 173 4.14 14.97 -47.03
N LYS A 174 5.40 15.33 -46.70
CA LYS A 174 6.14 16.42 -47.35
C LYS A 174 6.16 16.31 -48.88
N ASN A 175 6.32 15.09 -49.41
CA ASN A 175 6.32 14.83 -50.84
C ASN A 175 4.94 14.99 -51.54
N ASN A 176 3.86 15.16 -50.77
CA ASN A 176 2.49 15.33 -51.29
C ASN A 176 1.90 16.73 -51.03
N PHE A 177 2.63 17.64 -50.38
CA PHE A 177 2.15 19.01 -50.08
C PHE A 177 1.67 19.77 -51.34
N THR A 178 2.30 19.55 -52.49
CA THR A 178 1.90 20.15 -53.77
C THR A 178 0.54 19.68 -54.31
N ASN A 179 -0.02 18.60 -53.75
CA ASN A 179 -1.29 18.01 -54.19
C ASN A 179 -2.49 18.46 -53.33
N TRP A 180 -2.23 19.20 -52.24
CA TRP A 180 -3.22 19.60 -51.24
C TRP A 180 -3.28 21.13 -51.05
N THR A 181 -3.06 21.88 -52.13
CA THR A 181 -3.08 23.34 -52.12
C THR A 181 -4.49 23.90 -52.35
N SER A 182 -4.93 24.76 -51.44
CA SER A 182 -6.13 25.60 -51.56
C SER A 182 -5.94 26.77 -52.52
N GLY A 183 -4.69 27.13 -52.85
CA GLY A 183 -4.36 28.37 -53.55
C GLY A 183 -4.28 29.60 -52.64
N ASN A 184 -4.31 29.40 -51.31
CA ASN A 184 -4.04 30.43 -50.33
C ASN A 184 -2.90 29.99 -49.40
N GLU A 185 -1.77 30.69 -49.47
CA GLU A 185 -0.54 30.40 -48.73
C GLU A 185 -0.77 30.13 -47.23
N LYS A 186 -1.58 30.94 -46.54
CA LYS A 186 -1.85 30.76 -45.10
C LYS A 186 -2.67 29.51 -44.76
N ILE A 187 -3.57 29.09 -45.65
CA ILE A 187 -4.34 27.86 -45.48
C ILE A 187 -3.48 26.65 -45.81
N ASP A 188 -2.63 26.77 -46.83
CA ASP A 188 -1.71 25.72 -47.27
C ASP A 188 -0.62 25.48 -46.20
N ASP A 189 -0.11 26.54 -45.57
CA ASP A 189 0.80 26.45 -44.41
C ASP A 189 0.12 25.77 -43.21
N PHE A 190 -1.12 26.14 -42.89
CA PHE A 190 -1.88 25.53 -41.79
C PHE A 190 -2.14 24.04 -42.04
N ILE A 191 -2.52 23.65 -43.26
CA ILE A 191 -2.71 22.25 -43.65
C ILE A 191 -1.39 21.48 -43.54
N GLN A 192 -0.29 22.04 -44.06
CA GLN A 192 1.05 21.44 -43.94
C GLN A 192 1.48 21.28 -42.48
N GLU A 193 1.21 22.24 -41.60
CA GLU A 193 1.51 22.15 -40.17
C GLU A 193 0.77 20.97 -39.51
N LYS A 194 -0.54 20.81 -39.76
CA LYS A 194 -1.30 19.66 -39.24
C LYS A 194 -0.83 18.33 -39.86
N GLN A 195 -0.37 18.32 -41.11
CA GLN A 195 0.24 17.14 -41.73
C GLN A 195 1.61 16.79 -41.12
N LEU A 196 2.47 17.77 -40.81
CA LEU A 196 3.74 17.55 -40.14
C LEU A 196 3.57 16.98 -38.71
N ASN A 197 2.45 17.30 -38.07
CA ASN A 197 2.08 16.84 -36.73
C ASN A 197 1.28 15.51 -36.73
N TYR A 198 0.92 14.97 -37.89
CA TYR A 198 0.16 13.73 -38.02
C TYR A 198 0.87 12.51 -37.40
N ASN A 199 0.09 11.65 -36.71
CA ASN A 199 0.60 10.60 -35.83
C ASN A 199 0.50 9.16 -36.39
N GLY A 200 -0.01 8.99 -37.61
CA GLY A 200 -0.13 7.69 -38.30
C GLY A 200 -1.43 6.93 -38.08
N LYS A 201 -2.29 7.32 -37.12
CA LYS A 201 -3.44 6.50 -36.69
C LYS A 201 -4.79 6.84 -37.33
N GLU A 202 -4.96 8.07 -37.81
CA GLU A 202 -6.27 8.61 -38.23
C GLU A 202 -6.25 9.03 -39.71
N ALA A 203 -7.16 9.87 -40.17
CA ALA A 203 -7.07 10.46 -41.49
C ALA A 203 -6.00 11.56 -41.53
N VAL A 204 -5.36 11.75 -42.69
CA VAL A 204 -4.50 12.91 -42.95
C VAL A 204 -5.39 14.12 -43.21
N PHE A 205 -5.14 15.23 -42.52
CA PHE A 205 -5.84 16.49 -42.76
C PHE A 205 -5.42 17.06 -44.13
N GLU A 206 -6.34 17.22 -45.07
CA GLU A 206 -6.02 17.60 -46.46
C GLU A 206 -6.90 18.75 -47.00
N TRP A 207 -6.51 19.36 -48.12
CA TRP A 207 -7.42 20.21 -48.88
C TRP A 207 -8.37 19.34 -49.69
N ILE A 208 -9.65 19.69 -49.69
CA ILE A 208 -10.74 18.92 -50.27
C ILE A 208 -11.44 19.78 -51.33
N PRO A 209 -11.38 19.39 -52.62
CA PRO A 209 -12.16 20.06 -53.66
C PRO A 209 -13.65 20.03 -53.34
N TYR A 210 -14.31 21.17 -53.43
CA TYR A 210 -15.74 21.28 -53.09
C TYR A 210 -16.61 20.36 -53.96
N ASP A 211 -16.25 20.19 -55.23
CA ASP A 211 -16.99 19.36 -56.19
C ASP A 211 -16.93 17.85 -55.87
N ASP A 212 -16.03 17.40 -54.98
CA ASP A 212 -15.98 16.02 -54.49
C ASP A 212 -16.91 15.75 -53.29
N LEU A 213 -17.56 16.80 -52.76
CA LEU A 213 -18.47 16.73 -51.61
C LEU A 213 -19.93 16.78 -52.05
N PHE A 214 -20.57 15.61 -52.15
CA PHE A 214 -22.00 15.53 -52.47
C PHE A 214 -22.85 15.77 -51.23
N ILE A 215 -23.38 16.98 -51.06
CA ILE A 215 -24.21 17.38 -49.90
C ILE A 215 -25.52 16.57 -49.89
N THR A 216 -25.80 15.91 -48.77
CA THR A 216 -26.97 15.03 -48.59
C THR A 216 -28.09 15.66 -47.77
N GLU A 217 -27.76 16.44 -46.74
CA GLU A 217 -28.74 17.08 -45.85
C GLU A 217 -28.14 18.37 -45.26
N VAL A 218 -28.92 19.45 -45.20
CA VAL A 218 -28.55 20.70 -44.51
C VAL A 218 -29.29 20.75 -43.18
N ILE A 219 -28.55 20.77 -42.08
CA ILE A 219 -29.09 20.54 -40.74
C ILE A 219 -29.59 21.84 -40.10
N ARG A 220 -28.91 22.98 -40.36
CA ARG A 220 -29.27 24.28 -39.78
C ARG A 220 -28.76 25.43 -40.63
N ASP A 221 -29.64 26.36 -41.02
CA ASP A 221 -29.38 27.74 -41.50
C ASP A 221 -28.11 27.94 -42.35
N ASN A 222 -27.79 27.00 -43.25
CA ASN A 222 -26.57 26.93 -44.06
C ASN A 222 -25.23 26.90 -43.27
N TRP A 223 -25.23 26.58 -41.98
CA TRP A 223 -24.02 26.52 -41.13
C TRP A 223 -23.45 25.11 -40.97
N LEU A 224 -24.31 24.08 -41.02
CA LEU A 224 -23.92 22.67 -40.87
C LEU A 224 -24.68 21.78 -41.87
N ALA A 225 -23.98 20.85 -42.50
CA ALA A 225 -24.54 19.89 -43.44
C ALA A 225 -23.83 18.52 -43.36
N THR A 226 -24.46 17.47 -43.86
CA THR A 226 -23.78 16.19 -44.16
C THR A 226 -23.51 16.07 -45.66
N ALA A 227 -22.47 15.34 -46.01
CA ALA A 227 -22.13 15.04 -47.40
C ALA A 227 -21.52 13.64 -47.55
N ILE A 228 -21.50 13.12 -48.77
CA ILE A 228 -20.67 11.97 -49.15
C ILE A 228 -19.45 12.51 -49.88
N TRP A 229 -18.26 12.25 -49.34
CA TRP A 229 -17.01 12.58 -50.01
C TRP A 229 -16.62 11.43 -50.94
N LYS A 230 -16.64 11.70 -52.24
CA LYS A 230 -16.45 10.73 -53.31
C LYS A 230 -15.11 9.98 -53.21
N ASP A 231 -14.00 10.70 -53.14
CA ASP A 231 -12.65 10.13 -53.05
C ASP A 231 -12.24 9.78 -51.62
N GLY A 232 -12.86 10.46 -50.64
CA GLY A 232 -12.72 10.17 -49.22
C GLY A 232 -11.34 10.50 -48.62
N PRO A 233 -11.13 10.23 -47.32
CA PRO A 233 -9.92 10.61 -46.62
C PRO A 233 -8.70 9.76 -47.01
N SER A 234 -7.53 10.39 -47.02
CA SER A 234 -6.22 9.77 -47.09
C SER A 234 -5.84 9.15 -45.75
N ILE A 235 -5.50 7.86 -45.71
CA ILE A 235 -5.13 7.10 -44.49
C ILE A 235 -3.80 6.38 -44.71
N TYR A 236 -2.95 6.29 -43.68
CA TYR A 236 -1.69 5.54 -43.77
C TYR A 236 -1.88 4.03 -43.57
N ASP A 237 -1.53 3.24 -44.58
CA ASP A 237 -1.47 1.78 -44.48
C ASP A 237 -0.11 1.35 -43.94
N HIS A 238 -0.03 1.10 -42.63
CA HIS A 238 1.16 0.60 -41.93
C HIS A 238 1.77 -0.67 -42.56
N SER A 239 0.96 -1.55 -43.16
CA SER A 239 1.45 -2.78 -43.78
C SER A 239 2.11 -2.54 -45.14
N LYS A 240 1.61 -1.56 -45.90
CA LYS A 240 2.12 -1.19 -47.24
C LYS A 240 3.03 0.04 -47.23
N LYS A 241 3.20 0.69 -46.06
CA LYS A 241 3.97 1.91 -45.81
C LYS A 241 3.66 3.07 -46.76
N LYS A 242 2.40 3.24 -47.13
CA LYS A 242 1.94 4.29 -48.06
C LYS A 242 0.56 4.82 -47.69
N LEU A 243 0.22 6.00 -48.21
CA LEU A 243 -1.14 6.54 -48.12
C LEU A 243 -2.08 5.81 -49.09
N ILE A 244 -3.32 5.60 -48.65
CA ILE A 244 -4.43 5.05 -49.44
C ILE A 244 -5.68 5.90 -49.22
N LYS A 245 -6.51 6.06 -50.25
CA LYS A 245 -7.80 6.77 -50.18
C LYS A 245 -8.93 5.81 -49.78
N LYS A 246 -9.80 6.24 -48.87
CA LYS A 246 -11.00 5.49 -48.46
C LYS A 246 -12.25 6.09 -49.13
N SER A 247 -12.48 5.74 -50.38
CA SER A 247 -13.58 6.24 -51.23
C SER A 247 -14.97 6.17 -50.60
N CYS A 248 -15.81 7.16 -50.90
CA CYS A 248 -17.24 7.24 -50.56
C CYS A 248 -17.53 7.29 -49.04
N GLU A 249 -16.80 8.14 -48.32
CA GLU A 249 -16.98 8.32 -46.87
C GLU A 249 -18.09 9.35 -46.57
N ALA A 250 -18.96 9.04 -45.62
CA ALA A 250 -19.94 10.00 -45.10
C ALA A 250 -19.27 10.98 -44.12
N VAL A 251 -19.39 12.28 -44.41
CA VAL A 251 -18.71 13.37 -43.70
C VAL A 251 -19.69 14.46 -43.25
N CYS A 252 -19.27 15.24 -42.25
CA CYS A 252 -19.96 16.44 -41.79
C CYS A 252 -19.21 17.68 -42.30
N LEU A 253 -19.96 18.71 -42.70
CA LEU A 253 -19.47 19.99 -43.22
C LEU A 253 -19.89 21.13 -42.29
N ARG A 254 -18.94 21.93 -41.81
CA ARG A 254 -19.19 23.15 -41.03
C ARG A 254 -18.76 24.38 -41.85
N TYR A 255 -19.71 25.25 -42.18
CA TYR A 255 -19.46 26.47 -42.95
C TYR A 255 -19.02 27.60 -42.02
N LEU A 256 -17.86 28.19 -42.30
CA LEU A 256 -17.24 29.21 -41.46
C LEU A 256 -17.57 30.61 -41.99
N HIS A 257 -18.78 31.11 -41.70
CA HIS A 257 -19.34 32.29 -42.39
C HIS A 257 -18.62 33.63 -42.12
N ASN A 258 -17.74 33.73 -41.13
CA ASN A 258 -16.90 34.91 -40.87
C ASN A 258 -15.61 34.97 -41.72
N SER A 259 -15.42 34.06 -42.69
CA SER A 259 -14.11 33.71 -43.26
C SER A 259 -13.63 34.47 -44.51
N LEU A 260 -14.26 35.60 -44.89
CA LEU A 260 -13.85 36.36 -46.09
C LEU A 260 -12.43 36.96 -46.00
N VAL A 261 -11.81 36.99 -44.81
CA VAL A 261 -10.41 37.41 -44.60
C VAL A 261 -9.69 36.44 -43.65
N ILE A 262 -8.60 35.83 -44.12
CA ILE A 262 -7.82 34.86 -43.34
C ILE A 262 -6.89 35.58 -42.35
N THR A 263 -7.31 35.55 -41.08
CA THR A 263 -6.59 36.09 -39.92
C THR A 263 -6.14 34.97 -39.00
N ASN A 264 -5.21 35.25 -38.07
CA ASN A 264 -4.78 34.25 -37.09
C ASN A 264 -5.94 33.83 -36.16
N ASN A 265 -6.89 34.73 -35.88
CA ASN A 265 -8.10 34.38 -35.12
C ASN A 265 -8.96 33.35 -35.87
N PHE A 266 -9.04 33.43 -37.20
CA PHE A 266 -9.76 32.45 -38.02
C PHE A 266 -9.08 31.07 -38.02
N LEU A 267 -7.74 31.03 -38.06
CA LEU A 267 -6.99 29.78 -37.93
C LEU A 267 -7.12 29.17 -36.53
N ASN A 268 -7.06 30.00 -35.48
CA ASN A 268 -7.32 29.57 -34.09
C ASN A 268 -8.76 29.03 -33.91
N GLU A 269 -9.75 29.61 -34.61
CA GLU A 269 -11.12 29.09 -34.63
C GLU A 269 -11.16 27.69 -35.23
N ILE A 270 -10.54 27.49 -36.40
CA ILE A 270 -10.42 26.15 -37.02
C ILE A 270 -9.73 25.16 -36.07
N GLU A 271 -8.60 25.55 -35.47
CA GLU A 271 -7.83 24.72 -34.55
C GLU A 271 -8.63 24.33 -33.30
N SER A 272 -9.48 25.22 -32.78
CA SER A 272 -10.37 24.91 -31.65
C SER A 272 -11.30 23.72 -31.96
N TYR A 273 -11.80 23.61 -33.20
CA TYR A 273 -12.64 22.48 -33.62
C TYR A 273 -11.86 21.19 -33.94
N LEU A 274 -10.52 21.26 -34.08
CA LEU A 274 -9.66 20.11 -34.39
C LEU A 274 -9.12 19.37 -33.17
N LYS A 275 -9.46 19.83 -31.96
CA LYS A 275 -9.01 19.32 -30.64
C LYS A 275 -9.09 17.80 -30.44
N TYR A 276 -9.95 17.09 -31.18
CA TYR A 276 -10.11 15.63 -31.11
C TYR A 276 -9.63 14.87 -32.35
N ASN A 277 -8.83 15.49 -33.24
CA ASN A 277 -8.25 14.92 -34.48
C ASN A 277 -9.24 14.43 -35.56
N TRP A 278 -10.56 14.56 -35.38
CA TRP A 278 -11.56 14.04 -36.33
C TRP A 278 -11.84 14.92 -37.55
N GLY A 279 -11.10 16.01 -37.73
CA GLY A 279 -11.11 16.78 -38.96
C GLY A 279 -10.43 16.00 -40.09
N TYR A 280 -11.05 15.96 -41.25
CA TYR A 280 -10.49 15.36 -42.46
C TYR A 280 -9.88 16.41 -43.39
N GLY A 281 -10.34 17.65 -43.34
CA GLY A 281 -9.77 18.68 -44.19
C GLY A 281 -10.54 19.99 -44.23
N LEU A 282 -10.03 20.91 -45.04
CA LEU A 282 -10.69 22.16 -45.42
C LEU A 282 -11.14 22.10 -46.88
N SER A 283 -12.25 22.77 -47.16
CA SER A 283 -12.76 23.05 -48.49
C SER A 283 -13.18 24.53 -48.54
N GLN A 284 -13.51 25.05 -49.72
CA GLN A 284 -14.15 26.36 -49.88
C GLN A 284 -15.24 26.27 -50.94
N ASN A 285 -16.43 26.78 -50.63
CA ASN A 285 -17.48 26.89 -51.62
C ASN A 285 -17.04 27.88 -52.73
N PRO A 286 -17.03 27.47 -54.02
CA PRO A 286 -16.48 28.29 -55.09
C PRO A 286 -17.30 29.54 -55.40
N ASP A 287 -18.60 29.55 -55.08
CA ASP A 287 -19.51 30.66 -55.36
C ASP A 287 -19.53 31.68 -54.22
N THR A 288 -19.71 31.22 -52.97
CA THR A 288 -19.83 32.08 -51.79
C THR A 288 -18.48 32.46 -51.17
N LYS A 289 -17.40 31.77 -51.56
CA LYS A 289 -16.04 31.88 -50.98
C LYS A 289 -15.95 31.57 -49.48
N VAL A 290 -17.00 31.02 -48.89
CA VAL A 290 -17.01 30.57 -47.49
C VAL A 290 -16.17 29.30 -47.37
N TYR A 291 -15.21 29.32 -46.44
CA TYR A 291 -14.44 28.12 -46.08
C TYR A 291 -15.30 27.13 -45.29
N ILE A 292 -15.07 25.85 -45.51
CA ILE A 292 -15.82 24.73 -44.95
C ILE A 292 -14.85 23.77 -44.30
N LEU A 293 -15.08 23.45 -43.04
CA LEU A 293 -14.31 22.44 -42.31
C LEU A 293 -15.03 21.09 -42.40
N VAL A 294 -14.31 20.08 -42.85
CA VAL A 294 -14.83 18.73 -43.15
C VAL A 294 -14.40 17.77 -42.05
N PHE A 295 -15.35 17.02 -41.49
CA PHE A 295 -15.15 16.13 -40.35
C PHE A 295 -15.67 14.72 -40.62
N SER A 296 -15.15 13.76 -39.86
CA SER A 296 -15.80 12.46 -39.68
C SER A 296 -17.23 12.62 -39.13
N ASN A 297 -18.18 11.80 -39.60
CA ASN A 297 -19.54 11.76 -39.05
C ASN A 297 -19.58 11.40 -37.54
N LYS A 298 -18.46 10.92 -36.97
CA LYS A 298 -18.27 10.78 -35.51
C LYS A 298 -18.36 12.11 -34.74
N TYR A 299 -18.23 13.25 -35.40
CA TYR A 299 -18.35 14.59 -34.79
C TYR A 299 -19.65 14.77 -33.98
N PHE A 300 -20.79 14.23 -34.48
CA PHE A 300 -22.09 14.27 -33.78
C PHE A 300 -22.19 13.37 -32.53
N ASN A 301 -21.10 12.72 -32.12
CA ASN A 301 -20.98 12.12 -30.80
C ASN A 301 -20.48 13.11 -29.75
N LYS A 302 -19.62 14.06 -30.13
CA LYS A 302 -19.08 15.08 -29.22
C LYS A 302 -19.71 16.46 -29.35
N CYS A 303 -20.36 16.76 -30.48
CA CYS A 303 -20.89 18.09 -30.74
C CYS A 303 -22.38 18.03 -31.07
N CYS A 304 -23.09 19.08 -30.67
CA CYS A 304 -24.53 19.19 -30.84
C CYS A 304 -24.93 19.53 -32.28
N ASP A 305 -25.83 18.72 -32.82
CA ASP A 305 -26.47 18.92 -34.14
C ASP A 305 -27.20 20.27 -34.28
N LYS A 306 -27.75 20.81 -33.18
CA LYS A 306 -28.39 22.13 -33.15
C LYS A 306 -27.38 23.27 -32.99
N CYS A 307 -26.70 23.36 -31.84
CA CYS A 307 -25.87 24.54 -31.51
C CYS A 307 -24.50 24.55 -32.22
N GLY A 308 -23.95 23.38 -32.58
CA GLY A 308 -22.57 23.25 -33.07
C GLY A 308 -21.51 23.37 -31.97
N ASN A 309 -21.89 23.50 -30.70
CA ASN A 309 -20.99 23.49 -29.56
C ASN A 309 -20.65 22.06 -29.15
N GLU A 310 -19.50 21.89 -28.50
CA GLU A 310 -19.12 20.63 -27.85
C GLU A 310 -20.08 20.31 -26.70
N TYR A 311 -20.36 19.03 -26.50
CA TYR A 311 -20.97 18.48 -25.30
C TYR A 311 -19.89 18.38 -24.22
N GLU A 312 -20.18 18.88 -23.02
CA GLU A 312 -19.25 18.80 -21.88
C GLU A 312 -18.92 17.35 -21.50
N TYR A 313 -19.90 16.46 -21.67
CA TYR A 313 -19.77 15.01 -21.49
C TYR A 313 -20.31 14.25 -22.71
N GLU A 314 -19.44 13.51 -23.40
CA GLU A 314 -19.72 12.87 -24.70
C GLU A 314 -20.87 11.84 -24.67
N TRP A 315 -21.11 11.24 -23.51
CA TRP A 315 -22.10 10.20 -23.26
C TRP A 315 -23.48 10.76 -22.85
N GLU A 316 -23.56 12.05 -22.55
CA GLU A 316 -24.78 12.74 -22.09
C GLU A 316 -25.50 13.50 -23.23
N LYS A 317 -24.74 13.97 -24.23
CA LYS A 317 -25.21 14.72 -25.42
C LYS A 317 -26.07 15.96 -25.13
N TRP A 318 -25.83 16.59 -23.97
CA TRP A 318 -26.45 17.83 -23.52
C TRP A 318 -25.71 19.07 -24.02
N CYS A 319 -26.39 19.97 -24.77
CA CYS A 319 -25.87 21.31 -25.10
C CYS A 319 -26.59 22.36 -24.26
N GLU A 320 -26.02 22.71 -23.11
CA GLU A 320 -26.51 23.75 -22.19
C GLU A 320 -27.02 25.01 -22.93
N PRO A 321 -26.26 25.66 -23.85
CA PRO A 321 -26.75 26.83 -24.58
C PRO A 321 -28.05 26.63 -25.38
N CYS A 322 -28.27 25.44 -25.95
CA CYS A 322 -29.53 25.13 -26.64
C CYS A 322 -30.71 25.00 -25.68
N GLN A 323 -30.47 24.48 -24.48
CA GLN A 323 -31.52 24.12 -23.53
C GLN A 323 -31.88 25.33 -22.65
N ILE A 324 -30.88 26.14 -22.25
CA ILE A 324 -31.11 27.46 -21.66
C ILE A 324 -31.88 28.37 -22.63
N SER A 325 -31.57 28.35 -23.93
CA SER A 325 -32.37 29.09 -24.93
C SER A 325 -33.82 28.62 -24.96
N TYR A 326 -34.06 27.30 -24.99
CA TYR A 326 -35.41 26.75 -24.97
C TYR A 326 -36.17 27.10 -23.67
N LEU A 327 -35.52 27.13 -22.51
CA LEU A 327 -36.14 27.55 -21.25
C LEU A 327 -36.53 29.03 -21.29
N LYS A 328 -35.64 29.91 -21.75
CA LYS A 328 -35.91 31.36 -21.92
C LYS A 328 -37.12 31.62 -22.80
N ASP A 329 -37.24 30.90 -23.91
CA ASP A 329 -38.37 31.02 -24.84
C ASP A 329 -39.72 30.57 -24.22
N ASN A 330 -39.71 29.92 -23.05
CA ASN A 330 -40.88 29.34 -22.39
C ASN A 330 -41.17 29.92 -20.99
N PHE A 331 -40.41 30.89 -20.48
CA PHE A 331 -40.58 31.45 -19.13
C PHE A 331 -41.99 31.90 -18.78
N THR A 332 -42.79 32.36 -19.75
CA THR A 332 -44.18 32.78 -19.52
C THR A 332 -45.13 31.64 -19.12
N ASN A 333 -44.73 30.38 -19.30
CA ASN A 333 -45.56 29.20 -19.02
C ASN A 333 -45.57 28.79 -17.53
N TRP A 334 -44.67 29.36 -16.71
CA TRP A 334 -44.47 28.96 -15.30
C TRP A 334 -44.75 30.08 -14.28
N SER A 335 -45.71 30.97 -14.59
CA SER A 335 -46.05 32.08 -13.69
C SER A 335 -46.89 31.63 -12.48
N SER A 336 -46.38 31.93 -11.29
CA SER A 336 -47.07 31.78 -10.00
C SER A 336 -48.09 32.90 -9.69
N GLY A 337 -48.08 33.98 -10.48
CA GLY A 337 -48.78 35.22 -10.16
C GLY A 337 -48.08 36.10 -9.12
N ASN A 338 -46.95 35.67 -8.54
CA ASN A 338 -46.10 36.45 -7.66
C ASN A 338 -44.75 36.75 -8.33
N GLU A 339 -44.43 38.04 -8.49
CA GLU A 339 -43.21 38.51 -9.17
C GLU A 339 -41.92 37.92 -8.57
N LYS A 340 -41.78 37.94 -7.23
CA LYS A 340 -40.58 37.42 -6.55
C LYS A 340 -40.38 35.91 -6.72
N ILE A 341 -41.47 35.13 -6.73
CA ILE A 341 -41.39 33.68 -6.96
C ILE A 341 -41.05 33.41 -8.43
N ASN A 342 -41.61 34.19 -9.37
CA ASN A 342 -41.30 34.07 -10.79
C ASN A 342 -39.83 34.37 -11.08
N ASP A 343 -39.27 35.44 -10.49
CA ASP A 343 -37.86 35.81 -10.63
C ASP A 343 -36.94 34.69 -10.09
N PHE A 344 -37.26 34.15 -8.91
CA PHE A 344 -36.50 33.04 -8.30
C PHE A 344 -36.54 31.77 -9.16
N ILE A 345 -37.70 31.41 -9.73
CA ILE A 345 -37.82 30.26 -10.63
C ILE A 345 -37.00 30.47 -11.91
N GLN A 346 -37.07 31.66 -12.52
CA GLN A 346 -36.27 31.98 -13.71
C GLN A 346 -34.76 31.93 -13.41
N GLU A 347 -34.32 32.40 -12.26
CA GLU A 347 -32.92 32.28 -11.82
C GLU A 347 -32.47 30.80 -11.77
N LYS A 348 -33.26 29.92 -11.15
CA LYS A 348 -32.93 28.48 -11.09
C LYS A 348 -32.98 27.80 -12.46
N GLN A 349 -33.89 28.21 -13.35
CA GLN A 349 -33.95 27.72 -14.74
C GLN A 349 -32.77 28.20 -15.60
N LEU A 350 -32.23 29.40 -15.36
CA LEU A 350 -31.04 29.91 -16.04
C LEU A 350 -29.76 29.20 -15.61
N ASN A 351 -29.72 28.70 -14.38
CA ASN A 351 -28.58 27.98 -13.80
C ASN A 351 -28.69 26.44 -13.98
N TYR A 352 -29.59 25.95 -14.83
CA TYR A 352 -29.85 24.52 -15.02
C TYR A 352 -28.75 23.82 -15.85
N ASN A 353 -28.00 22.93 -15.21
CA ASN A 353 -26.83 22.23 -15.78
C ASN A 353 -27.16 20.98 -16.63
N GLY A 354 -28.39 20.46 -16.57
CA GLY A 354 -28.84 19.30 -17.37
C GLY A 354 -28.89 17.94 -16.64
N GLU A 355 -28.35 17.83 -15.42
CA GLU A 355 -28.30 16.56 -14.67
C GLU A 355 -29.59 16.31 -13.87
N GLU A 356 -30.17 17.37 -13.30
CA GLU A 356 -31.38 17.29 -12.45
C GLU A 356 -32.68 17.54 -13.26
N THR A 357 -33.78 17.85 -12.58
CA THR A 357 -35.04 18.27 -13.22
C THR A 357 -35.16 19.79 -13.27
N VAL A 358 -35.78 20.33 -14.31
CA VAL A 358 -36.03 21.78 -14.39
C VAL A 358 -36.96 22.20 -13.24
N PHE A 359 -36.57 23.23 -12.50
CA PHE A 359 -37.38 23.77 -11.40
C PHE A 359 -38.57 24.58 -11.96
N GLU A 360 -39.79 24.29 -11.52
CA GLU A 360 -41.03 24.85 -12.10
C GLU A 360 -42.00 25.38 -11.03
N TRP A 361 -42.94 26.26 -11.43
CA TRP A 361 -44.14 26.50 -10.63
C TRP A 361 -45.16 25.38 -10.90
N ILE A 362 -45.76 24.84 -9.84
CA ILE A 362 -46.69 23.71 -9.95
C ILE A 362 -48.04 24.06 -9.29
N PRO A 363 -49.15 24.17 -10.06
CA PRO A 363 -50.49 24.32 -9.50
C PRO A 363 -50.82 23.17 -8.53
N TYR A 364 -51.42 23.46 -7.37
CA TYR A 364 -51.61 22.44 -6.33
C TYR A 364 -52.63 21.36 -6.73
N ASP A 365 -53.57 21.70 -7.62
CA ASP A 365 -54.53 20.79 -8.23
C ASP A 365 -53.92 19.86 -9.30
N GLU A 366 -52.62 20.03 -9.63
CA GLU A 366 -51.86 19.06 -10.42
C GLU A 366 -51.41 17.82 -9.63
N PHE A 367 -51.59 17.84 -8.31
CA PHE A 367 -51.32 16.72 -7.41
C PHE A 367 -52.59 15.91 -7.11
N ILE A 368 -52.52 14.59 -7.35
CA ILE A 368 -53.58 13.63 -7.01
C ILE A 368 -53.02 12.52 -6.11
N ASP A 369 -53.90 11.75 -5.48
CA ASP A 369 -53.51 10.64 -4.59
C ASP A 369 -52.54 11.09 -3.47
N ILE A 370 -52.81 12.27 -2.92
CA ILE A 370 -52.05 12.94 -1.86
C ILE A 370 -52.10 12.08 -0.58
N LYS A 371 -50.97 11.44 -0.27
CA LYS A 371 -50.77 10.46 0.80
C LYS A 371 -49.63 10.91 1.71
N GLU A 372 -49.96 11.17 2.96
CA GLU A 372 -49.03 11.65 3.97
C GLU A 372 -47.97 10.60 4.32
N ILE A 373 -46.69 10.93 4.14
CA ILE A 373 -45.58 10.08 4.56
C ILE A 373 -45.05 10.68 5.86
N ARG A 374 -45.49 10.06 6.97
CA ARG A 374 -45.30 10.53 8.34
C ARG A 374 -44.08 11.45 8.56
N ASN A 375 -44.41 12.66 8.98
CA ASN A 375 -43.66 13.43 9.97
C ASN A 375 -42.36 14.07 9.49
N ASN A 376 -42.48 14.93 8.49
CA ASN A 376 -41.75 16.21 8.43
C ASN A 376 -42.50 17.24 7.56
N CYS A 377 -43.84 17.26 7.66
CA CYS A 377 -44.73 17.96 6.73
C CYS A 377 -44.48 17.58 5.25
N LEU A 378 -44.08 16.31 5.02
CA LEU A 378 -43.77 15.72 3.72
C LEU A 378 -44.86 14.73 3.30
N THR A 379 -45.51 15.02 2.19
CA THR A 379 -46.68 14.28 1.69
C THR A 379 -46.37 13.80 0.28
N THR A 380 -46.45 12.50 -0.01
CA THR A 380 -46.35 12.06 -1.40
C THR A 380 -47.62 12.34 -2.18
N ALA A 381 -47.46 12.73 -3.43
CA ALA A 381 -48.55 12.85 -4.39
C ALA A 381 -48.11 12.33 -5.75
N ILE A 382 -49.07 12.01 -6.61
CA ILE A 382 -48.82 11.79 -8.03
C ILE A 382 -49.01 13.13 -8.74
N TRP A 383 -47.94 13.67 -9.32
CA TRP A 383 -48.03 14.84 -10.19
C TRP A 383 -48.46 14.37 -11.59
N LYS A 384 -49.66 14.77 -12.02
CA LYS A 384 -50.25 14.35 -13.32
C LYS A 384 -49.35 14.71 -14.50
N ASP A 385 -48.98 15.98 -14.67
CA ASP A 385 -48.07 16.39 -15.75
C ASP A 385 -46.61 16.01 -15.51
N GLY A 386 -46.18 15.95 -14.24
CA GLY A 386 -44.86 15.50 -13.82
C GLY A 386 -43.70 16.48 -14.13
N PRO A 387 -42.46 16.15 -13.72
CA PRO A 387 -41.32 17.04 -13.91
C PRO A 387 -40.83 17.06 -15.36
N LEU A 388 -40.30 18.21 -15.78
CA LEU A 388 -39.61 18.36 -17.05
C LEU A 388 -38.15 17.88 -16.91
N ILE A 389 -37.79 16.83 -17.65
CA ILE A 389 -36.48 16.16 -17.56
C ILE A 389 -35.81 16.07 -18.93
N TYR A 390 -34.48 16.07 -18.98
CA TYR A 390 -33.79 15.87 -20.25
C TYR A 390 -33.79 14.39 -20.66
N ASN A 391 -34.40 14.10 -21.82
CA ASN A 391 -34.32 12.76 -22.39
C ASN A 391 -33.11 12.68 -23.32
N LYS A 392 -32.06 11.98 -22.86
CA LYS A 392 -30.78 11.80 -23.56
C LYS A 392 -30.96 11.18 -24.96
N ASP A 393 -31.84 10.19 -25.12
CA ASP A 393 -32.11 9.54 -26.42
C ASP A 393 -32.77 10.49 -27.43
N LYS A 394 -33.72 11.32 -26.99
CA LYS A 394 -34.48 12.28 -27.82
C LYS A 394 -33.82 13.66 -27.90
N LYS A 395 -32.68 13.87 -27.21
CA LYS A 395 -31.92 15.12 -27.13
C LYS A 395 -32.76 16.37 -26.79
N LYS A 396 -33.82 16.22 -25.99
CA LYS A 396 -34.72 17.32 -25.62
C LYS A 396 -35.36 17.11 -24.25
N LEU A 397 -35.75 18.22 -23.62
CA LEU A 397 -36.61 18.22 -22.44
C LEU A 397 -37.98 17.61 -22.76
N VAL A 398 -38.47 16.74 -21.87
CA VAL A 398 -39.77 16.07 -21.95
C VAL A 398 -40.40 15.98 -20.56
N LYS A 399 -41.73 16.08 -20.49
CA LYS A 399 -42.49 15.83 -19.26
C LYS A 399 -42.54 14.33 -18.95
N LYS A 400 -42.30 13.95 -17.69
CA LYS A 400 -42.48 12.58 -17.20
C LYS A 400 -43.78 12.50 -16.39
N SER A 401 -44.91 12.44 -17.08
CA SER A 401 -46.26 12.43 -16.49
C SER A 401 -46.49 11.30 -15.48
N TYR A 402 -47.38 11.55 -14.52
CA TYR A 402 -47.76 10.67 -13.42
C TYR A 402 -46.58 10.23 -12.53
N ASN A 403 -45.62 11.12 -12.30
CA ASN A 403 -44.49 10.84 -11.43
C ASN A 403 -44.91 11.01 -9.96
N VAL A 404 -44.51 10.07 -9.10
CA VAL A 404 -44.67 10.22 -7.64
C VAL A 404 -43.65 11.26 -7.16
N VAL A 405 -44.12 12.30 -6.48
CA VAL A 405 -43.33 13.39 -5.92
C VAL A 405 -43.59 13.49 -4.42
N CYS A 406 -42.65 14.08 -3.68
CA CYS A 406 -42.84 14.39 -2.27
C CYS A 406 -43.01 15.90 -2.10
N LEU A 407 -44.17 16.32 -1.60
CA LEU A 407 -44.54 17.70 -1.30
C LEU A 407 -44.10 18.03 0.11
N ARG A 408 -43.17 18.98 0.29
CA ARG A 408 -42.81 19.52 1.60
C ARG A 408 -43.57 20.82 1.82
N TYR A 409 -44.38 20.91 2.86
CA TYR A 409 -44.97 22.19 3.25
C TYR A 409 -43.92 23.06 3.96
N LEU A 410 -43.94 24.34 3.64
CA LEU A 410 -43.07 25.36 4.20
C LEU A 410 -43.96 26.30 5.02
N TYR A 411 -43.76 26.34 6.34
CA TYR A 411 -44.65 27.03 7.27
C TYR A 411 -43.96 28.20 7.97
N ASN A 412 -43.95 29.36 7.32
CA ASN A 412 -43.60 30.62 7.97
C ASN A 412 -44.31 31.82 7.32
N SER A 413 -45.22 32.45 8.08
CA SER A 413 -45.85 33.75 7.83
C SER A 413 -46.72 33.90 6.56
N PRO A 414 -47.84 34.65 6.57
CA PRO A 414 -48.67 34.91 5.38
C PRO A 414 -48.03 35.87 4.33
N TYR A 415 -46.71 36.12 4.38
CA TYR A 415 -46.00 37.05 3.50
C TYR A 415 -44.70 36.44 2.96
N ILE A 416 -44.51 36.45 1.64
CA ILE A 416 -43.30 35.95 0.97
C ILE A 416 -42.14 36.94 1.19
N THR A 417 -41.26 36.61 2.13
CA THR A 417 -40.03 37.36 2.44
C THR A 417 -38.82 36.77 1.74
N ASN A 418 -37.69 37.48 1.76
CA ASN A 418 -36.42 36.95 1.25
C ASN A 418 -35.90 35.80 2.16
N GLU A 419 -36.31 35.77 3.44
CA GLU A 419 -35.97 34.71 4.38
C GLU A 419 -36.66 33.39 4.01
N PHE A 420 -37.92 33.44 3.57
CA PHE A 420 -38.63 32.29 2.99
C PHE A 420 -37.91 31.75 1.74
N LEU A 421 -37.45 32.62 0.83
CA LEU A 421 -36.71 32.17 -0.36
C LEU A 421 -35.34 31.58 -0.01
N ASN A 422 -34.65 32.12 1.00
CA ASN A 422 -33.43 31.52 1.54
C ASN A 422 -33.68 30.14 2.18
N GLU A 423 -34.84 29.94 2.82
CA GLU A 423 -35.24 28.64 3.37
C GLU A 423 -35.50 27.62 2.23
N VAL A 424 -36.27 28.01 1.21
CA VAL A 424 -36.45 27.22 -0.03
C VAL A 424 -35.09 26.83 -0.61
N GLU A 425 -34.20 27.81 -0.81
CA GLU A 425 -32.87 27.59 -1.35
C GLU A 425 -31.98 26.70 -0.46
N SER A 426 -32.17 26.72 0.86
CA SER A 426 -31.47 25.81 1.77
C SER A 426 -31.82 24.34 1.50
N TYR A 427 -33.07 24.04 1.15
CA TYR A 427 -33.50 22.69 0.78
C TYR A 427 -33.10 22.28 -0.64
N LEU A 428 -32.82 23.23 -1.53
CA LEU A 428 -32.32 22.95 -2.89
C LEU A 428 -30.83 22.58 -2.91
N LYS A 429 -30.07 22.82 -1.84
CA LYS A 429 -28.63 22.49 -1.77
C LYS A 429 -28.32 21.00 -1.81
N ASP A 430 -29.30 20.15 -1.50
CA ASP A 430 -29.21 18.68 -1.59
C ASP A 430 -29.80 18.13 -2.91
N GLY A 431 -29.92 18.96 -3.97
CA GLY A 431 -30.13 18.53 -5.36
C GLY A 431 -31.47 17.84 -5.69
N SER A 432 -32.54 18.12 -4.92
CA SER A 432 -33.77 17.30 -4.96
C SER A 432 -35.10 18.06 -4.85
N GLY A 433 -35.18 19.26 -5.43
CA GLY A 433 -36.43 20.03 -5.55
C GLY A 433 -36.97 20.08 -6.98
N TYR A 434 -38.26 19.80 -7.17
CA TYR A 434 -38.94 19.87 -8.48
C TYR A 434 -39.63 21.23 -8.76
N GLY A 435 -40.06 21.94 -7.72
CA GLY A 435 -40.84 23.17 -7.87
C GLY A 435 -41.52 23.64 -6.59
N LEU A 436 -42.37 24.67 -6.70
CA LEU A 436 -43.15 25.26 -5.59
C LEU A 436 -44.67 25.16 -5.84
N SER A 437 -45.45 25.12 -4.75
CA SER A 437 -46.93 25.04 -4.74
C SER A 437 -47.55 25.50 -3.41
N GLN A 438 -48.89 25.58 -3.28
CA GLN A 438 -49.60 26.22 -2.14
C GLN A 438 -50.88 25.46 -1.68
N ASN A 439 -51.08 25.30 -0.34
CA ASN A 439 -52.13 24.48 0.33
C ASN A 439 -52.83 25.25 1.49
N PRO A 440 -54.11 24.99 1.89
CA PRO A 440 -54.80 25.78 2.95
C PRO A 440 -54.78 25.30 4.44
N ASP A 441 -55.46 24.21 4.82
CA ASP A 441 -56.12 24.08 6.16
C ASP A 441 -55.35 23.34 7.29
N THR A 442 -55.32 23.90 8.52
CA THR A 442 -54.77 23.27 9.77
C THR A 442 -55.38 23.85 11.11
N LYS A 443 -55.13 23.24 12.32
CA LYS A 443 -55.68 23.60 13.69
C LYS A 443 -54.69 23.37 14.89
N SER A 444 -54.91 23.94 16.11
CA SER A 444 -53.96 23.93 17.29
C SER A 444 -54.56 23.73 18.72
N SER A 445 -53.71 23.63 19.77
CA SER A 445 -54.05 23.40 21.22
C SER A 445 -54.12 24.66 22.11
N GLY A 446 -53.56 25.80 21.69
CA GLY A 446 -53.72 27.09 22.37
C GLY A 446 -52.60 27.48 23.34
N ASN A 447 -51.53 26.70 23.44
CA ASN A 447 -50.27 27.11 24.05
C ASN A 447 -49.16 26.95 23.02
N GLU A 448 -48.75 28.06 22.40
CA GLU A 448 -47.83 28.09 21.26
C GLU A 448 -46.53 27.28 21.46
N LYS A 449 -46.01 27.20 22.70
CA LYS A 449 -44.78 26.43 22.99
C LYS A 449 -45.02 24.93 23.10
N ILE A 450 -46.19 24.51 23.59
CA ILE A 450 -46.58 23.10 23.64
C ILE A 450 -47.06 22.64 22.27
N ASP A 451 -47.81 23.48 21.56
CA ASP A 451 -48.13 23.32 20.14
C ASP A 451 -46.86 23.10 19.32
N TYR A 452 -45.85 23.97 19.48
CA TYR A 452 -44.56 23.82 18.79
C TYR A 452 -43.84 22.51 19.15
N ILE A 453 -43.79 22.09 20.43
CA ILE A 453 -43.14 20.83 20.81
C ILE A 453 -43.91 19.60 20.28
N ILE A 454 -45.25 19.64 20.30
CA ILE A 454 -46.07 18.56 19.76
C ILE A 454 -45.94 18.52 18.24
N GLN A 455 -45.90 19.67 17.57
CA GLN A 455 -45.59 19.77 16.14
C GLN A 455 -44.18 19.26 15.84
N GLU A 456 -43.15 19.58 16.61
CA GLU A 456 -41.78 19.03 16.47
C GLU A 456 -41.70 17.50 16.67
N LYS A 457 -42.63 16.90 17.41
CA LYS A 457 -42.79 15.43 17.54
C LYS A 457 -43.78 14.83 16.53
N GLN A 458 -44.58 15.67 15.88
CA GLN A 458 -45.37 15.38 14.69
C GLN A 458 -44.60 15.69 13.37
N LEU A 459 -43.42 16.26 13.51
CA LEU A 459 -42.20 16.08 12.72
C LEU A 459 -41.43 14.85 13.30
N ASN A 460 -40.34 14.39 12.67
CA ASN A 460 -39.40 13.36 13.15
C ASN A 460 -39.90 11.91 13.46
N TYR A 461 -41.20 11.63 13.58
CA TYR A 461 -41.76 10.32 14.01
C TYR A 461 -41.77 9.20 12.97
N ASN A 462 -41.72 7.96 13.45
CA ASN A 462 -41.59 6.76 12.62
C ASN A 462 -42.95 6.09 12.32
N TRP A 463 -43.11 5.45 11.15
CA TRP A 463 -44.36 4.83 10.73
C TRP A 463 -44.77 3.56 11.49
N LYS A 464 -43.89 3.06 12.37
CA LYS A 464 -44.13 1.91 13.25
C LYS A 464 -44.55 2.27 14.68
N GLU A 465 -44.66 3.55 15.00
CA GLU A 465 -44.99 4.04 16.35
C GLU A 465 -46.41 4.64 16.38
N THR A 466 -46.84 5.17 17.53
CA THR A 466 -48.15 5.82 17.80
C THR A 466 -48.06 7.33 17.93
N VAL A 467 -49.01 8.08 17.36
CA VAL A 467 -48.81 9.52 17.11
C VAL A 467 -48.75 10.25 18.44
N PHE A 468 -47.65 10.95 18.68
CA PHE A 468 -47.54 11.84 19.82
C PHE A 468 -48.45 13.04 19.61
N GLU A 469 -49.48 13.19 20.45
CA GLU A 469 -50.50 14.23 20.29
C GLU A 469 -50.86 14.94 21.59
N TRP A 470 -51.56 16.07 21.46
CA TRP A 470 -52.24 16.70 22.59
C TRP A 470 -53.55 15.97 22.85
N ILE A 471 -53.73 15.50 24.08
CA ILE A 471 -54.90 14.71 24.47
C ILE A 471 -55.71 15.53 25.47
N PRO A 472 -56.93 15.99 25.13
CA PRO A 472 -57.84 16.62 26.07
C PRO A 472 -58.07 15.71 27.28
N TYR A 473 -57.97 16.25 28.50
CA TYR A 473 -57.97 15.41 29.71
C TYR A 473 -59.31 14.70 29.96
N ASP A 474 -60.40 15.27 29.47
CA ASP A 474 -61.73 14.67 29.48
C ASP A 474 -61.86 13.45 28.56
N GLU A 475 -60.83 13.11 27.77
CA GLU A 475 -60.73 11.86 27.03
C GLU A 475 -60.35 10.63 27.88
N PHE A 476 -59.93 10.80 29.12
CA PHE A 476 -59.61 9.69 30.03
C PHE A 476 -60.77 9.30 30.94
N ILE A 477 -61.03 8.00 31.05
CA ILE A 477 -62.04 7.40 31.93
C ILE A 477 -61.45 6.25 32.76
N ASP A 478 -62.14 5.86 33.84
CA ASP A 478 -61.73 4.78 34.77
C ASP A 478 -60.32 4.97 35.36
N ILE A 479 -59.94 6.22 35.66
CA ILE A 479 -58.63 6.58 36.23
C ILE A 479 -58.46 5.94 37.62
N LYS A 480 -57.37 5.18 37.80
CA LYS A 480 -57.03 4.45 39.03
C LYS A 480 -55.58 4.70 39.43
N GLU A 481 -55.40 5.38 40.56
CA GLU A 481 -54.09 5.64 41.16
C GLU A 481 -53.38 4.35 41.58
N LYS A 482 -52.05 4.32 41.40
CA LYS A 482 -51.20 3.15 41.68
C LYS A 482 -49.96 3.44 42.52
N GLY A 483 -49.65 4.71 42.76
CA GLY A 483 -48.61 5.20 43.68
C GLY A 483 -48.42 6.70 43.52
N ASP A 484 -47.55 7.30 44.34
CA ASP A 484 -47.47 8.75 44.60
C ASP A 484 -47.35 9.69 43.39
N ASN A 485 -47.06 9.18 42.18
CA ASN A 485 -46.92 9.97 40.97
C ASN A 485 -47.35 9.21 39.70
N PHE A 486 -48.29 8.24 39.77
CA PHE A 486 -48.79 7.53 38.56
C PHE A 486 -50.15 6.84 38.73
N ALA A 487 -50.94 6.92 37.65
CA ALA A 487 -52.24 6.28 37.50
C ALA A 487 -52.32 5.40 36.24
N ILE A 488 -53.36 4.58 36.17
CA ILE A 488 -53.76 3.83 34.97
C ILE A 488 -55.16 4.29 34.56
N ALA A 489 -55.37 4.55 33.28
CA ALA A 489 -56.65 5.02 32.73
C ALA A 489 -57.01 4.29 31.43
N ILE A 490 -58.22 4.55 30.92
CA ILE A 490 -58.66 4.18 29.57
C ILE A 490 -58.84 5.47 28.77
N TRP A 491 -58.22 5.57 27.61
CA TRP A 491 -58.38 6.69 26.68
C TRP A 491 -59.52 6.36 25.69
N LYS A 492 -60.60 7.15 25.71
CA LYS A 492 -61.80 6.95 24.88
C LYS A 492 -61.47 6.95 23.38
N ASP A 493 -61.01 8.06 22.80
CA ASP A 493 -60.66 8.10 21.38
C ASP A 493 -59.44 7.22 21.04
N GLY A 494 -58.50 7.09 21.99
CA GLY A 494 -57.34 6.21 21.89
C GLY A 494 -56.25 6.71 20.93
N PRO A 495 -55.05 6.09 20.95
CA PRO A 495 -53.91 6.51 20.14
C PRO A 495 -54.19 6.35 18.65
N LEU A 496 -53.66 7.27 17.84
CA LEU A 496 -53.65 7.15 16.40
C LEU A 496 -52.46 6.25 15.96
N ILE A 497 -52.75 5.08 15.40
CA ILE A 497 -51.78 4.05 15.01
C ILE A 497 -51.81 3.84 13.49
N TYR A 498 -50.69 3.46 12.86
CA TYR A 498 -50.70 3.04 11.46
C TYR A 498 -51.11 1.57 11.37
N ASP A 499 -52.10 1.27 10.55
CA ASP A 499 -52.46 -0.10 10.21
C ASP A 499 -51.71 -0.51 8.93
N ASP A 500 -50.74 -1.43 9.07
CA ASP A 500 -49.94 -1.93 7.94
C ASP A 500 -50.78 -2.67 6.87
N SER A 501 -51.95 -3.18 7.22
CA SER A 501 -52.84 -3.91 6.31
C SER A 501 -53.73 -2.97 5.49
N GLU A 502 -54.25 -1.89 6.10
CA GLU A 502 -55.04 -0.87 5.42
C GLU A 502 -54.23 0.33 4.93
N LYS A 503 -52.93 0.39 5.26
CA LYS A 503 -51.95 1.43 4.91
C LYS A 503 -52.39 2.86 5.25
N LYS A 504 -53.12 3.02 6.36
CA LYS A 504 -53.66 4.31 6.83
C LYS A 504 -53.57 4.44 8.35
N LEU A 505 -53.76 5.65 8.84
CA LEU A 505 -53.90 5.93 10.27
C LEU A 505 -55.31 5.56 10.76
N ILE A 506 -55.39 4.81 11.86
CA ILE A 506 -56.64 4.46 12.55
C ILE A 506 -56.55 4.78 14.05
N ARG A 507 -57.65 5.25 14.64
CA ARG A 507 -57.80 5.43 16.09
C ARG A 507 -58.01 4.06 16.73
N LYS A 508 -57.19 3.68 17.72
CA LYS A 508 -57.43 2.47 18.53
C LYS A 508 -58.18 2.85 19.81
N SER A 509 -59.47 3.12 19.67
CA SER A 509 -60.33 3.62 20.75
C SER A 509 -60.44 2.66 21.95
N PHE A 510 -60.61 3.23 23.14
CA PHE A 510 -60.66 2.55 24.44
C PHE A 510 -59.35 1.84 24.85
N GLU A 511 -58.19 2.35 24.41
CA GLU A 511 -56.90 1.78 24.80
C GLU A 511 -56.56 2.11 26.27
N ARG A 512 -55.92 1.15 26.96
CA ARG A 512 -55.41 1.34 28.32
C ARG A 512 -54.08 2.08 28.30
N VAL A 513 -53.95 3.12 29.11
CA VAL A 513 -52.77 3.98 29.16
C VAL A 513 -52.23 4.15 30.58
N TYR A 514 -50.94 4.43 30.69
CA TYR A 514 -50.30 4.84 31.94
C TYR A 514 -50.15 6.36 31.97
N LEU A 515 -50.63 6.98 33.06
CA LEU A 515 -50.56 8.41 33.27
C LEU A 515 -49.46 8.74 34.28
N LYS A 516 -48.46 9.51 33.86
CA LYS A 516 -47.36 9.97 34.70
C LYS A 516 -47.54 11.46 35.02
N TYR A 517 -47.90 11.76 36.27
CA TYR A 517 -48.05 13.14 36.74
C TYR A 517 -46.70 13.84 36.92
N LEU A 518 -46.62 15.11 36.49
CA LEU A 518 -45.43 15.95 36.55
C LEU A 518 -45.67 17.15 37.48
N HIS A 519 -45.60 16.92 38.79
CA HIS A 519 -45.97 17.87 39.85
C HIS A 519 -45.08 19.14 39.99
N ASN A 520 -44.29 19.49 38.99
CA ASN A 520 -43.55 20.76 38.94
C ASN A 520 -43.56 21.32 37.51
N SER A 521 -44.44 22.29 37.26
CA SER A 521 -44.74 22.84 35.92
C SER A 521 -43.59 23.63 35.29
N LEU A 522 -42.71 24.24 36.10
CA LEU A 522 -41.48 24.88 35.61
C LEU A 522 -40.50 23.89 34.95
N ASN A 523 -40.66 22.60 35.23
CA ASN A 523 -39.72 21.57 34.82
C ASN A 523 -40.10 20.92 33.47
N ILE A 524 -41.32 21.10 32.93
CA ILE A 524 -41.75 20.31 31.76
C ILE A 524 -41.08 20.75 30.45
N ILE A 525 -40.92 22.05 30.21
CA ILE A 525 -40.21 22.54 29.02
C ILE A 525 -38.71 22.20 29.12
N GLU A 526 -38.12 22.30 30.32
CA GLU A 526 -36.71 21.92 30.52
C GLU A 526 -36.50 20.41 30.37
N PHE A 527 -37.43 19.57 30.85
CA PHE A 527 -37.43 18.11 30.68
C PHE A 527 -37.61 17.68 29.22
N LEU A 528 -38.52 18.33 28.48
CA LEU A 528 -38.73 18.07 27.05
C LEU A 528 -37.52 18.53 26.21
N ASN A 529 -36.88 19.65 26.59
CA ASN A 529 -35.72 20.20 25.88
C ASN A 529 -34.38 19.53 26.23
N LYS A 530 -34.20 18.96 27.43
CA LYS A 530 -32.90 18.36 27.84
C LYS A 530 -32.50 17.12 27.05
N ASN A 531 -33.44 16.47 26.36
CA ASN A 531 -33.22 15.25 25.61
C ASN A 531 -33.56 15.45 24.12
N ILE A 532 -32.61 16.01 23.36
CA ILE A 532 -32.75 16.17 21.89
C ILE A 532 -32.54 14.86 21.12
N TYR A 533 -32.12 13.77 21.78
CA TYR A 533 -32.25 12.40 21.26
C TYR A 533 -32.99 11.53 22.28
N TRP A 534 -34.27 11.21 21.98
CA TRP A 534 -35.09 10.16 22.63
C TRP A 534 -35.15 8.88 21.77
N ASP A 535 -34.04 8.53 21.09
CA ASP A 535 -33.90 7.28 20.34
C ASP A 535 -34.40 6.08 21.18
N GLY A 536 -35.49 5.46 20.73
CA GLY A 536 -36.08 4.27 21.36
C GLY A 536 -36.81 4.48 22.69
N ILE A 537 -37.26 5.70 23.01
CA ILE A 537 -38.43 5.90 23.89
C ILE A 537 -39.70 6.27 23.08
N GLY A 538 -39.56 6.78 21.85
CA GLY A 538 -40.67 7.21 21.00
C GLY A 538 -41.83 6.20 20.89
N SER A 539 -41.50 4.91 20.73
CA SER A 539 -42.46 3.80 20.61
C SER A 539 -43.34 3.56 21.85
N SER A 540 -43.01 4.18 22.98
CA SER A 540 -43.68 3.96 24.26
C SER A 540 -44.48 5.17 24.77
N LEU A 541 -44.51 6.29 24.04
CA LEU A 541 -45.11 7.56 24.47
C LEU A 541 -46.22 8.01 23.50
N TYR A 542 -47.44 8.18 24.02
CA TYR A 542 -48.64 8.51 23.24
C TYR A 542 -48.95 10.00 23.16
N GLY A 543 -48.57 10.78 24.17
CA GLY A 543 -48.92 12.20 24.14
C GLY A 543 -48.73 12.93 25.45
N LEU A 544 -49.20 14.18 25.43
CA LEU A 544 -49.29 15.07 26.57
C LEU A 544 -50.75 15.40 26.86
N SER A 545 -51.06 15.54 28.14
CA SER A 545 -52.32 16.09 28.63
C SER A 545 -52.06 17.01 29.81
N GLN A 546 -53.07 17.75 30.24
CA GLN A 546 -53.03 18.58 31.44
C GLN A 546 -54.35 18.46 32.17
N ASN A 547 -54.30 18.13 33.46
CA ASN A 547 -55.49 18.08 34.29
C ASN A 547 -56.03 19.52 34.47
N PRO A 548 -57.29 19.81 34.09
CA PRO A 548 -57.83 21.17 34.09
C PRO A 548 -58.21 21.70 35.47
N GLU A 549 -58.26 20.85 36.50
CA GLU A 549 -58.53 21.26 37.89
C GLU A 549 -57.25 21.53 38.69
N THR A 550 -56.16 20.81 38.39
CA THR A 550 -54.88 20.92 39.13
C THR A 550 -53.77 21.59 38.34
N GLU A 551 -53.99 21.87 37.04
CA GLU A 551 -53.01 22.38 36.07
C GLU A 551 -51.74 21.53 35.89
N VAL A 552 -51.67 20.34 36.52
CA VAL A 552 -50.55 19.41 36.41
C VAL A 552 -50.54 18.76 35.04
N TYR A 553 -49.40 18.87 34.35
CA TYR A 553 -49.14 18.17 33.09
C TYR A 553 -48.88 16.68 33.31
N ILE A 554 -49.26 15.89 32.31
CA ILE A 554 -49.30 14.43 32.37
C ILE A 554 -48.69 13.87 31.08
N LEU A 555 -47.72 12.98 31.23
CA LEU A 555 -47.23 12.15 30.13
C LEU A 555 -48.09 10.88 30.03
N VAL A 556 -48.52 10.57 28.82
CA VAL A 556 -49.39 9.44 28.50
C VAL A 556 -48.56 8.37 27.79
N LEU A 557 -48.42 7.19 28.41
CA LEU A 557 -47.48 6.15 28.01
C LEU A 557 -48.19 4.84 27.64
N TYR A 558 -47.61 4.13 26.67
CA TYR A 558 -47.97 2.78 26.24
C TYR A 558 -47.40 1.71 27.18
N ASP A 559 -46.09 1.76 27.42
CA ASP A 559 -45.35 0.81 28.26
C ASP A 559 -44.10 1.48 28.88
N TYR A 560 -43.39 0.78 29.77
CA TYR A 560 -42.22 1.30 30.49
C TYR A 560 -40.90 1.01 29.76
N PRO A 561 -40.14 2.03 29.31
CA PRO A 561 -39.00 1.82 28.41
C PRO A 561 -37.73 1.32 29.14
N ILE A 562 -37.06 0.34 28.55
CA ILE A 562 -35.85 -0.31 29.07
C ILE A 562 -34.74 -0.30 27.99
N GLY A 563 -33.57 0.28 28.29
CA GLY A 563 -32.32 -0.10 27.64
C GLY A 563 -31.51 0.96 26.88
N ILE A 564 -32.00 2.20 26.70
CA ILE A 564 -31.28 3.24 25.91
C ILE A 564 -30.92 4.47 26.75
N TYR A 565 -31.73 4.75 27.77
CA TYR A 565 -31.50 5.77 28.78
C TYR A 565 -31.17 5.08 30.09
N CYS A 566 -30.27 5.67 30.87
CA CYS A 566 -30.02 5.16 32.21
C CYS A 566 -31.28 5.35 33.06
N GLY A 567 -32.00 4.28 33.41
CA GLY A 567 -33.24 4.35 34.22
C GLY A 567 -33.09 4.94 35.64
N LYS A 568 -31.91 5.44 36.01
CA LYS A 568 -31.63 6.24 37.21
C LYS A 568 -31.47 7.73 36.92
N CYS A 569 -30.59 8.10 35.99
CA CYS A 569 -30.21 9.50 35.70
C CYS A 569 -30.81 10.05 34.38
N PHE A 570 -31.40 9.20 33.55
CA PHE A 570 -31.92 9.50 32.20
C PHE A 570 -30.91 10.06 31.18
N ASP A 571 -29.62 10.13 31.52
CA ASP A 571 -28.54 10.37 30.57
C ASP A 571 -28.46 9.25 29.51
N ARG A 572 -28.07 9.63 28.29
CA ARG A 572 -27.80 8.69 27.18
C ARG A 572 -26.58 7.83 27.51
N TYR A 573 -26.62 6.56 27.14
CA TYR A 573 -25.43 5.71 27.18
C TYR A 573 -24.45 6.08 26.05
N ASN A 574 -23.20 6.42 26.39
CA ASN A 574 -22.16 6.82 25.43
C ASN A 574 -21.63 5.65 24.56
N ASN A 575 -22.03 4.41 24.85
CA ASN A 575 -21.59 3.23 24.11
C ASN A 575 -22.68 2.15 24.02
N LYS A 576 -22.45 1.18 23.13
CA LYS A 576 -23.34 0.02 22.83
C LYS A 576 -23.55 -0.94 24.02
N TYR A 577 -22.98 -0.65 25.19
CA TYR A 577 -22.91 -1.57 26.33
C TYR A 577 -23.68 -1.09 27.57
N GLU A 578 -24.47 -0.02 27.42
CA GLU A 578 -25.32 0.53 28.49
C GLU A 578 -24.52 0.93 29.75
N TRP A 579 -23.31 1.43 29.53
CA TRP A 579 -22.46 2.06 30.54
C TRP A 579 -22.72 3.58 30.53
N CYS A 580 -23.21 4.11 31.65
CA CYS A 580 -23.44 5.54 31.84
C CYS A 580 -22.33 6.12 32.72
N GLU A 581 -21.52 6.99 32.12
CA GLU A 581 -20.39 7.69 32.71
C GLU A 581 -20.77 8.43 34.00
N ALA A 582 -21.72 9.38 33.92
CA ALA A 582 -22.17 10.18 35.06
C ALA A 582 -22.70 9.31 36.20
N CYS A 583 -23.53 8.31 35.90
CA CYS A 583 -24.01 7.37 36.90
C CYS A 583 -22.90 6.43 37.44
N GLN A 584 -21.83 6.11 36.68
CA GLN A 584 -20.67 5.35 37.21
C GLN A 584 -19.77 6.20 38.10
N ILE A 585 -19.39 7.41 37.67
CA ILE A 585 -18.59 8.35 38.47
C ILE A 585 -19.30 8.63 39.80
N ASN A 586 -20.63 8.79 39.79
CA ASN A 586 -21.41 8.95 41.01
C ASN A 586 -21.46 7.67 41.88
N ASN A 587 -21.49 6.46 41.30
CA ASN A 587 -21.37 5.23 42.10
C ASN A 587 -19.98 5.13 42.77
N LEU A 588 -18.89 5.38 42.03
CA LEU A 588 -17.53 5.35 42.57
C LEU A 588 -17.34 6.37 43.70
N LYS A 589 -17.88 7.59 43.55
CA LYS A 589 -17.92 8.61 44.62
C LYS A 589 -18.70 8.17 45.86
N ASN A 590 -19.81 7.44 45.69
CA ASN A 590 -20.61 6.93 46.81
C ASN A 590 -19.92 5.75 47.53
N ASP A 591 -19.17 4.92 46.81
CA ASP A 591 -18.43 3.78 47.35
C ASP A 591 -17.08 4.15 48.01
N PHE A 592 -16.73 5.45 48.05
CA PHE A 592 -15.44 5.99 48.54
C PHE A 592 -15.01 5.48 49.93
N THR A 593 -15.96 5.20 50.82
CA THR A 593 -15.68 4.65 52.17
C THR A 593 -14.90 3.33 52.18
N ASN A 594 -14.78 2.65 51.03
CA ASN A 594 -14.06 1.39 50.87
C ASN A 594 -12.58 1.54 50.43
N TRP A 595 -12.12 2.74 50.05
CA TRP A 595 -10.79 2.95 49.43
C TRP A 595 -9.92 4.02 50.09
N THR A 596 -10.17 4.35 51.36
CA THR A 596 -9.31 5.28 52.09
C THR A 596 -7.96 4.64 52.45
N SER A 597 -6.88 5.37 52.18
CA SER A 597 -5.52 5.08 52.63
C SER A 597 -5.26 5.56 54.06
N GLY A 598 -6.09 6.47 54.56
CA GLY A 598 -5.85 7.23 55.79
C GLY A 598 -4.95 8.45 55.62
N ASP A 599 -4.52 8.79 54.39
CA ASP A 599 -3.80 10.02 54.05
C ASP A 599 -4.60 10.85 53.03
N ASP A 600 -4.99 12.06 53.43
CA ASP A 600 -5.84 12.95 52.62
C ASP A 600 -5.23 13.27 51.24
N LYS A 601 -3.90 13.30 51.08
CA LYS A 601 -3.28 13.60 49.77
C LYS A 601 -3.41 12.41 48.82
N ILE A 602 -3.22 11.20 49.32
CA ILE A 602 -3.37 9.97 48.52
C ILE A 602 -4.84 9.77 48.15
N ASP A 603 -5.75 9.97 49.10
CA ASP A 603 -7.19 9.80 48.87
C ASP A 603 -7.73 10.80 47.84
N ASN A 604 -7.34 12.08 47.93
CA ASN A 604 -7.68 13.09 46.92
C ASN A 604 -7.12 12.75 45.53
N PHE A 605 -5.87 12.29 45.45
CA PHE A 605 -5.27 11.87 44.18
C PHE A 605 -6.02 10.69 43.54
N ILE A 606 -6.43 9.70 44.34
CA ILE A 606 -7.24 8.57 43.85
C ILE A 606 -8.60 9.07 43.32
N GLN A 607 -9.27 9.97 44.05
CA GLN A 607 -10.55 10.57 43.61
C GLN A 607 -10.40 11.33 42.27
N GLU A 608 -9.37 12.15 42.12
CA GLU A 608 -9.07 12.86 40.87
C GLU A 608 -8.95 11.87 39.70
N ARG A 609 -8.21 10.77 39.86
CA ARG A 609 -8.06 9.75 38.80
C ARG A 609 -9.36 9.00 38.52
N GLN A 610 -10.13 8.63 39.54
CA GLN A 610 -11.43 7.98 39.36
C GLN A 610 -12.46 8.88 38.66
N SER A 611 -12.31 10.21 38.75
CA SER A 611 -13.15 11.17 38.04
C SER A 611 -12.83 11.33 36.55
N MET A 612 -11.69 10.80 36.08
CA MET A 612 -11.20 10.97 34.70
C MET A 612 -11.57 9.80 33.77
N ILE A 613 -12.30 8.79 34.27
CA ILE A 613 -12.75 7.65 33.46
C ILE A 613 -13.75 8.10 32.40
N ASN A 614 -13.59 7.62 31.17
CA ASN A 614 -14.41 7.95 30.02
C ASN A 614 -14.98 6.70 29.31
N GLU A 615 -14.37 5.53 29.48
CA GLU A 615 -14.77 4.30 28.81
C GLU A 615 -14.93 3.09 29.74
N HIS A 616 -15.77 2.16 29.30
CA HIS A 616 -16.15 0.97 30.06
C HIS A 616 -15.00 -0.04 30.29
N TYR A 617 -13.88 0.10 29.58
CA TYR A 617 -12.67 -0.72 29.75
C TYR A 617 -11.52 0.00 30.46
N ASP A 618 -11.75 1.23 30.94
CA ASP A 618 -10.75 1.97 31.72
C ASP A 618 -10.37 1.22 33.00
N THR A 619 -9.10 1.32 33.37
CA THR A 619 -8.63 0.76 34.64
C THR A 619 -9.00 1.71 35.77
N ILE A 620 -9.79 1.22 36.73
CA ILE A 620 -10.09 1.98 37.95
C ILE A 620 -8.83 1.98 38.82
N PHE A 621 -8.34 3.17 39.15
CA PHE A 621 -7.21 3.35 40.07
C PHE A 621 -7.71 3.28 41.51
N GLU A 622 -7.15 2.38 42.32
CA GLU A 622 -7.63 2.08 43.69
C GLU A 622 -6.53 2.25 44.77
N TRP A 623 -6.93 2.46 46.03
CA TRP A 623 -6.09 2.10 47.17
C TRP A 623 -6.23 0.60 47.41
N ILE A 624 -5.09 -0.10 47.56
CA ILE A 624 -5.07 -1.54 47.72
C ILE A 624 -4.40 -1.87 49.06
N SER A 625 -5.15 -2.48 49.97
CA SER A 625 -4.60 -2.95 51.25
C SER A 625 -3.52 -4.01 51.02
N TYR A 626 -2.35 -3.86 51.64
CA TYR A 626 -1.22 -4.79 51.48
C TYR A 626 -1.58 -6.25 51.79
N ASN A 627 -2.53 -6.46 52.73
CA ASN A 627 -3.01 -7.79 53.12
C ASN A 627 -3.87 -8.48 52.04
N GLU A 628 -4.16 -7.78 50.93
CA GLU A 628 -4.82 -8.35 49.76
C GLU A 628 -3.87 -9.06 48.78
N PHE A 629 -2.56 -8.92 48.98
CA PHE A 629 -1.55 -9.63 48.20
C PHE A 629 -1.15 -10.96 48.86
N ILE A 630 -1.26 -12.06 48.10
CA ILE A 630 -0.76 -13.38 48.46
C ILE A 630 0.25 -13.87 47.43
N ASP A 631 0.99 -14.94 47.75
CA ASP A 631 2.02 -15.52 46.87
C ASP A 631 3.07 -14.49 46.40
N ILE A 632 3.42 -13.54 47.26
CA ILE A 632 4.40 -12.49 46.97
C ILE A 632 5.78 -13.14 46.75
N LYS A 633 6.33 -12.97 45.55
CA LYS A 633 7.62 -13.49 45.11
C LYS A 633 8.48 -12.34 44.60
N GLU A 634 9.52 -12.00 45.36
CA GLU A 634 10.58 -11.08 44.90
C GLU A 634 11.14 -11.57 43.56
N ILE A 635 11.28 -10.65 42.60
CA ILE A 635 11.92 -10.92 41.31
C ILE A 635 13.44 -10.80 41.46
N ASP A 636 13.88 -9.67 42.03
CA ASP A 636 15.26 -9.38 42.37
C ASP A 636 15.30 -8.31 43.47
N ARG A 637 16.16 -8.50 44.46
CA ARG A 637 16.31 -7.63 45.64
C ARG A 637 16.89 -6.26 45.30
N GLU A 638 17.72 -6.14 44.27
CA GLU A 638 18.25 -4.85 43.85
C GLU A 638 17.23 -4.06 42.99
N SER A 639 16.33 -4.76 42.31
CA SER A 639 15.33 -4.16 41.43
C SER A 639 14.15 -3.47 42.12
N GLY A 640 13.80 -3.88 43.35
CA GLY A 640 12.60 -3.40 44.07
C GLY A 640 11.26 -3.96 43.53
N PHE A 641 11.27 -5.05 42.76
CA PHE A 641 10.05 -5.65 42.19
C PHE A 641 9.68 -7.02 42.79
N ALA A 642 8.40 -7.27 42.97
CA ALA A 642 7.84 -8.58 43.29
C ALA A 642 6.58 -8.89 42.47
N THR A 643 6.37 -10.16 42.10
CA THR A 643 5.05 -10.60 41.59
C THR A 643 4.16 -11.00 42.77
N ALA A 644 2.85 -10.77 42.66
CA ALA A 644 1.87 -11.19 43.66
C ALA A 644 0.53 -11.55 43.01
N ILE A 645 -0.32 -12.28 43.74
CA ILE A 645 -1.72 -12.49 43.43
C ILE A 645 -2.54 -11.52 44.30
N TRP A 646 -3.29 -10.62 43.68
CA TRP A 646 -4.25 -9.78 44.37
C TRP A 646 -5.56 -10.56 44.54
N LYS A 647 -5.88 -10.97 45.78
CA LYS A 647 -7.05 -11.81 46.13
C LYS A 647 -8.35 -11.22 45.56
N ASP A 648 -8.62 -9.99 45.94
CA ASP A 648 -9.77 -9.22 45.47
C ASP A 648 -9.63 -8.89 43.98
N GLY A 649 -8.47 -8.38 43.54
CA GLY A 649 -8.22 -8.06 42.14
C GLY A 649 -8.91 -6.78 41.65
N PRO A 650 -8.54 -6.28 40.45
CA PRO A 650 -8.99 -4.99 39.95
C PRO A 650 -10.49 -4.99 39.62
N LEU A 651 -11.11 -3.83 39.76
CA LEU A 651 -12.44 -3.58 39.23
C LEU A 651 -12.42 -3.52 37.70
N TYR A 652 -13.34 -4.26 37.07
CA TYR A 652 -13.64 -4.18 35.64
C TYR A 652 -15.15 -4.05 35.44
N TYR A 653 -15.59 -3.32 34.41
CA TYR A 653 -17.02 -3.23 34.13
C TYR A 653 -17.53 -4.50 33.45
N SER A 654 -18.48 -5.19 34.08
CA SER A 654 -19.11 -6.37 33.49
C SER A 654 -20.31 -5.95 32.65
N ILE A 655 -20.12 -5.82 31.34
CA ILE A 655 -21.17 -5.48 30.35
C ILE A 655 -22.46 -6.29 30.58
N ILE A 656 -22.34 -7.62 30.72
CA ILE A 656 -23.46 -8.56 30.93
C ILE A 656 -24.24 -8.28 32.23
N LYS A 657 -23.62 -7.65 33.23
CA LYS A 657 -24.19 -7.42 34.56
C LYS A 657 -24.33 -5.94 34.94
N ARG A 658 -23.96 -5.05 34.01
CA ARG A 658 -24.05 -3.58 34.06
C ARG A 658 -23.56 -2.96 35.37
N LYS A 659 -22.50 -3.53 35.94
CA LYS A 659 -21.83 -3.03 37.14
C LYS A 659 -20.37 -3.44 37.16
N TYR A 660 -19.56 -2.70 37.91
CA TYR A 660 -18.22 -3.13 38.23
C TYR A 660 -18.23 -4.46 38.99
N ARG A 661 -17.25 -5.30 38.67
CA ARG A 661 -16.96 -6.57 39.31
C ARG A 661 -15.47 -6.65 39.55
N ARG A 662 -15.06 -7.38 40.57
CA ARG A 662 -13.66 -7.66 40.83
C ARG A 662 -13.18 -8.88 40.03
N LYS A 663 -12.00 -8.76 39.41
CA LYS A 663 -11.31 -9.86 38.72
C LYS A 663 -10.45 -10.61 39.73
N ILE A 664 -11.09 -11.48 40.52
CA ILE A 664 -10.45 -12.18 41.66
C ILE A 664 -9.17 -12.92 41.27
N ASN A 665 -8.21 -12.93 42.21
CA ASN A 665 -6.89 -13.57 42.08
C ASN A 665 -6.07 -13.10 40.86
N GLU A 666 -6.17 -11.83 40.49
CA GLU A 666 -5.37 -11.28 39.39
C GLU A 666 -3.88 -11.23 39.74
N LYS A 667 -3.03 -11.64 38.81
CA LYS A 667 -1.57 -11.55 38.97
C LYS A 667 -1.08 -10.14 38.65
N VAL A 668 -0.51 -9.49 39.66
CA VAL A 668 0.00 -8.11 39.61
C VAL A 668 1.52 -8.07 39.81
N LEU A 669 2.14 -6.97 39.38
CA LEU A 669 3.53 -6.65 39.66
C LEU A 669 3.57 -5.52 40.69
N LEU A 670 4.31 -5.71 41.78
CA LEU A 670 4.50 -4.73 42.84
C LEU A 670 5.86 -4.07 42.63
N LYS A 671 5.89 -2.73 42.50
CA LYS A 671 7.11 -1.92 42.53
C LYS A 671 7.20 -1.22 43.89
N TYR A 672 8.15 -1.64 44.73
CA TYR A 672 8.44 -0.99 46.01
C TYR A 672 9.25 0.28 45.77
N MET A 673 8.87 1.37 46.43
CA MET A 673 9.56 2.66 46.36
C MET A 673 10.22 2.99 47.70
N HIS A 674 11.44 2.49 47.86
CA HIS A 674 12.24 2.67 49.08
C HIS A 674 12.75 4.11 49.25
N ASN A 675 12.86 4.56 50.50
CA ASN A 675 13.47 5.83 50.90
C ASN A 675 12.79 7.13 50.40
N LEU A 676 11.53 7.10 49.96
CA LEU A 676 10.79 8.32 49.64
C LEU A 676 10.52 9.17 50.89
N GLN A 677 10.93 10.44 50.84
CA GLN A 677 10.94 11.33 52.01
C GLN A 677 9.54 11.85 52.41
N ASN A 678 8.57 11.84 51.49
CA ASN A 678 7.18 12.23 51.73
C ASN A 678 6.24 11.74 50.61
N VAL A 679 4.94 11.84 50.85
CA VAL A 679 3.84 11.46 49.93
C VAL A 679 3.87 12.24 48.61
N GLU A 680 4.35 13.48 48.61
CA GLU A 680 4.33 14.34 47.42
C GLU A 680 5.36 13.88 46.37
N SER A 681 6.55 13.48 46.84
CA SER A 681 7.55 12.82 45.99
C SER A 681 7.04 11.49 45.43
N PHE A 682 6.22 10.75 46.18
CA PHE A 682 5.60 9.50 45.74
C PHE A 682 4.59 9.72 44.62
N LEU A 683 3.61 10.61 44.82
CA LEU A 683 2.55 10.87 43.83
C LEU A 683 3.10 11.44 42.51
N ASN A 684 4.18 12.22 42.57
CA ASN A 684 4.90 12.68 41.37
C ASN A 684 5.52 11.51 40.57
N GLU A 685 6.10 10.50 41.23
CA GLU A 685 6.63 9.32 40.53
C GLU A 685 5.51 8.45 39.94
N VAL A 686 4.41 8.26 40.69
CA VAL A 686 3.23 7.50 40.25
C VAL A 686 2.57 8.10 39.01
N THR A 687 2.59 9.41 38.86
CA THR A 687 1.92 10.13 37.75
C THR A 687 2.40 9.69 36.37
N TYR A 688 3.66 9.25 36.22
CA TYR A 688 4.22 8.78 34.95
C TYR A 688 3.92 7.30 34.61
N SER A 689 3.17 6.58 35.45
CA SER A 689 2.87 5.14 35.25
C SER A 689 1.42 4.79 35.58
N ILE A 690 0.52 5.77 35.50
CA ILE A 690 -0.87 5.65 35.97
C ILE A 690 -1.73 4.76 35.06
N GLU A 691 -1.62 4.93 33.74
CA GLU A 691 -2.31 4.08 32.76
C GLU A 691 -1.82 2.62 32.79
N GLU A 692 -0.65 2.41 33.40
CA GLU A 692 0.07 1.13 33.49
C GLU A 692 -0.09 0.46 34.85
N SER A 693 -0.87 1.03 35.76
CA SER A 693 -1.13 0.53 37.11
C SER A 693 -2.61 0.31 37.39
N HIS A 694 -2.89 -0.43 38.45
CA HIS A 694 -4.22 -0.62 39.04
C HIS A 694 -4.44 0.27 40.27
N GLY A 695 -3.38 0.84 40.83
CA GLY A 695 -3.47 1.56 42.10
C GLY A 695 -2.18 1.55 42.91
N VAL A 696 -2.31 1.98 44.16
CA VAL A 696 -1.20 2.12 45.12
C VAL A 696 -1.51 1.40 46.42
N SER A 697 -0.45 1.01 47.13
CA SER A 697 -0.48 0.34 48.42
C SER A 697 0.67 0.86 49.31
N GLN A 698 0.68 0.52 50.59
CA GLN A 698 1.81 0.76 51.48
C GLN A 698 2.10 -0.50 52.29
N ASN A 699 3.36 -0.90 52.37
CA ASN A 699 3.79 -2.00 53.24
C ASN A 699 3.62 -1.60 54.71
N PRO A 700 2.79 -2.29 55.52
CA PRO A 700 2.52 -1.90 56.90
C PRO A 700 3.77 -1.99 57.79
N ASN A 701 4.74 -2.85 57.43
CA ASN A 701 5.95 -3.11 58.20
C ASN A 701 7.09 -2.16 57.85
N THR A 702 7.40 -1.99 56.55
CA THR A 702 8.53 -1.14 56.11
C THR A 702 8.14 0.33 55.90
N LYS A 703 6.83 0.61 55.76
CA LYS A 703 6.25 1.90 55.35
C LYS A 703 6.59 2.33 53.91
N ASP A 704 7.27 1.49 53.14
CA ASP A 704 7.48 1.72 51.71
C ASP A 704 6.13 1.81 50.99
N PHE A 705 5.99 2.81 50.12
CA PHE A 705 4.89 2.86 49.16
C PHE A 705 5.14 1.86 48.04
N ILE A 706 4.05 1.32 47.49
CA ILE A 706 4.06 0.31 46.45
C ILE A 706 3.14 0.76 45.32
N LEU A 707 3.67 0.77 44.10
CA LEU A 707 2.87 0.94 42.89
C LEU A 707 2.48 -0.44 42.36
N VAL A 708 1.19 -0.65 42.10
CA VAL A 708 0.62 -1.94 41.70
C VAL A 708 0.41 -1.93 40.18
N LEU A 709 1.37 -2.48 39.45
CA LEU A 709 1.49 -2.42 38.00
C LEU A 709 0.71 -3.55 37.30
N GLN A 710 0.21 -3.26 36.10
CA GLN A 710 -0.46 -4.23 35.24
C GLN A 710 0.57 -5.13 34.54
N THR A 711 0.48 -6.45 34.75
CA THR A 711 1.40 -7.46 34.16
C THR A 711 1.37 -7.54 32.62
N LYS A 712 0.45 -6.83 31.95
CA LYS A 712 0.44 -6.68 30.49
C LYS A 712 1.54 -5.75 29.97
N TYR A 713 1.96 -4.74 30.73
CA TYR A 713 2.99 -3.77 30.31
C TYR A 713 4.40 -4.10 30.82
N TYR A 714 4.53 -5.03 31.77
CA TYR A 714 5.79 -5.33 32.44
C TYR A 714 6.09 -6.83 32.43
N CYS A 715 7.36 -7.17 32.27
CA CYS A 715 7.80 -8.56 32.29
C CYS A 715 7.74 -9.17 33.70
N GLU A 716 6.94 -10.22 33.85
CA GLU A 716 6.80 -11.01 35.07
C GLU A 716 8.09 -11.67 35.56
N HIS A 717 9.15 -11.72 34.74
CA HIS A 717 10.44 -12.35 35.08
C HIS A 717 11.54 -11.37 35.50
N CYS A 718 11.45 -10.08 35.18
CA CYS A 718 12.50 -9.09 35.49
C CYS A 718 11.98 -7.72 35.95
N GLY A 719 10.65 -7.53 36.03
CA GLY A 719 10.02 -6.27 36.43
C GLY A 719 10.19 -5.10 35.45
N LYS A 720 10.93 -5.27 34.35
CA LYS A 720 11.13 -4.21 33.34
C LYS A 720 9.89 -4.06 32.46
N LYS A 721 9.58 -2.81 32.12
CA LYS A 721 8.55 -2.46 31.13
C LYS A 721 8.94 -3.03 29.76
N TYR A 722 7.95 -3.41 28.96
CA TYR A 722 8.14 -3.77 27.56
C TYR A 722 8.37 -2.50 26.71
N ASP A 723 9.38 -2.52 25.83
CA ASP A 723 9.78 -1.32 25.08
C ASP A 723 8.81 -0.95 23.93
N ASN A 724 7.94 -1.88 23.51
CA ASN A 724 7.04 -1.71 22.36
C ASN A 724 5.85 -2.70 22.41
N GLN A 725 4.84 -2.46 21.56
CA GLN A 725 3.63 -3.29 21.47
C GLN A 725 3.93 -4.75 21.09
N PHE A 726 4.92 -4.98 20.22
CA PHE A 726 5.35 -6.33 19.85
C PHE A 726 5.80 -7.13 21.08
N GLU A 727 6.58 -6.54 21.99
CA GLU A 727 6.98 -7.23 23.23
C GLU A 727 5.82 -7.48 24.19
N ILE A 728 4.87 -6.55 24.28
CA ILE A 728 3.63 -6.68 25.07
C ILE A 728 2.82 -7.89 24.60
N ASP A 729 2.47 -7.94 23.31
CA ASP A 729 1.62 -8.98 22.73
C ASP A 729 2.23 -10.38 22.87
N ASN A 730 3.57 -10.45 22.84
CA ASN A 730 4.34 -11.69 22.88
C ASN A 730 4.83 -12.09 24.27
N LYS A 731 4.67 -11.22 25.27
CA LYS A 731 5.42 -11.25 26.54
C LYS A 731 6.94 -11.36 26.37
N SER A 732 7.49 -10.96 25.22
CA SER A 732 8.85 -11.27 24.74
C SER A 732 9.88 -10.22 25.21
N CYS A 733 10.10 -10.13 26.51
CA CYS A 733 10.92 -9.08 27.13
C CYS A 733 12.36 -9.04 26.59
N ILE A 734 12.76 -7.96 25.93
CA ILE A 734 14.14 -7.75 25.49
C ILE A 734 15.10 -7.82 26.67
N TYR A 735 14.78 -7.21 27.82
CA TYR A 735 15.62 -7.21 29.02
C TYR A 735 15.94 -8.62 29.54
N CYS A 736 15.00 -9.57 29.42
CA CYS A 736 15.27 -10.99 29.75
C CYS A 736 16.16 -11.69 28.72
N GLN A 737 16.14 -11.23 27.46
CA GLN A 737 16.99 -11.75 26.38
C GLN A 737 18.41 -11.18 26.43
N ILE A 738 18.59 -9.94 26.92
CA ILE A 738 19.87 -9.21 26.97
C ILE A 738 20.52 -9.16 28.35
N ASN A 739 20.15 -10.06 29.26
CA ASN A 739 20.78 -10.18 30.58
C ASN A 739 21.93 -11.20 30.60
N HIS A 740 22.70 -11.28 29.50
CA HIS A 740 23.89 -12.13 29.43
C HIS A 740 25.10 -11.40 30.06
N GLU A 741 25.98 -12.12 30.75
CA GLU A 741 27.19 -11.58 31.39
C GLU A 741 28.09 -10.82 30.39
N ASN A 742 28.08 -11.25 29.12
CA ASN A 742 28.88 -10.64 28.06
C ASN A 742 28.10 -9.57 27.28
N LYS A 743 28.50 -8.29 27.43
CA LYS A 743 27.90 -7.15 26.75
C LYS A 743 27.87 -7.28 25.21
N LYS A 744 28.90 -7.84 24.57
CA LYS A 744 28.93 -7.99 23.09
C LYS A 744 27.80 -8.90 22.58
N ILE A 745 27.41 -9.91 23.36
CA ILE A 745 26.27 -10.80 23.06
C ILE A 745 24.95 -10.05 23.20
N ASN A 746 24.79 -9.23 24.25
CA ASN A 746 23.60 -8.39 24.44
C ASN A 746 23.42 -7.40 23.28
N ASP A 747 24.50 -6.76 22.85
CA ASP A 747 24.49 -5.82 21.73
C ASP A 747 24.23 -6.54 20.39
N LEU A 748 24.73 -7.77 20.20
CA LEU A 748 24.38 -8.62 19.06
C LEU A 748 22.89 -8.96 19.01
N ILE A 749 22.29 -9.41 20.13
CA ILE A 749 20.86 -9.77 20.20
C ILE A 749 19.98 -8.55 19.86
N LYS A 750 20.32 -7.37 20.38
CA LYS A 750 19.65 -6.10 20.01
C LYS A 750 19.76 -5.83 18.51
N ALA A 751 20.97 -5.87 17.96
CA ALA A 751 21.21 -5.58 16.54
C ALA A 751 20.46 -6.55 15.61
N MET A 752 20.43 -7.85 15.93
CA MET A 752 19.69 -8.84 15.15
C MET A 752 18.17 -8.62 15.21
N ARG A 753 17.64 -8.17 16.35
CA ARG A 753 16.20 -7.84 16.51
C ARG A 753 15.78 -6.53 15.83
N LEU A 754 16.62 -5.49 15.86
CA LEU A 754 16.34 -4.20 15.22
C LEU A 754 16.35 -4.27 13.68
N ASN A 755 16.98 -5.30 13.11
CA ASN A 755 16.97 -5.55 11.65
C ASN A 755 15.69 -6.28 11.16
N ILE A 756 14.66 -6.41 11.99
CA ILE A 756 13.36 -6.95 11.58
C ILE A 756 12.56 -5.81 10.93
N ASP A 757 12.31 -5.93 9.63
CA ASP A 757 11.38 -5.04 8.94
C ASP A 757 9.96 -5.30 9.46
N HIS A 758 9.46 -4.36 10.27
CA HIS A 758 8.13 -4.45 10.88
C HIS A 758 7.00 -4.14 9.90
N ASN A 759 7.30 -3.58 8.72
CA ASN A 759 6.29 -3.15 7.76
C ASN A 759 5.83 -4.27 6.81
N PHE A 760 6.49 -5.44 6.77
CA PHE A 760 6.09 -6.55 5.89
C PHE A 760 6.07 -7.96 6.52
N SER A 761 4.87 -8.57 6.45
CA SER A 761 4.57 -10.01 6.34
C SER A 761 4.20 -10.84 7.58
N LYS A 762 3.23 -11.74 7.34
CA LYS A 762 2.73 -12.87 8.14
C LYS A 762 3.81 -13.90 8.57
N PHE A 763 5.12 -13.64 8.40
CA PHE A 763 6.15 -14.68 8.55
C PHE A 763 7.56 -14.18 8.99
N SER A 764 7.67 -12.99 9.59
CA SER A 764 8.95 -12.50 10.10
C SER A 764 9.47 -13.34 11.28
N ILE A 765 10.77 -13.66 11.27
CA ILE A 765 11.45 -14.48 12.29
C ILE A 765 12.13 -13.56 13.30
N ILE A 766 11.91 -13.83 14.59
CA ILE A 766 12.57 -13.11 15.67
C ILE A 766 13.81 -13.87 16.09
N PHE A 767 14.94 -13.16 16.13
CA PHE A 767 16.18 -13.66 16.70
C PHE A 767 16.08 -13.68 18.24
N GLU A 768 16.30 -14.84 18.85
CA GLU A 768 16.18 -15.04 20.31
C GLU A 768 17.48 -15.54 20.97
N TRP A 769 17.68 -15.20 22.24
CA TRP A 769 18.53 -15.96 23.14
C TRP A 769 17.74 -17.16 23.67
N ILE A 770 18.21 -18.37 23.36
CA ILE A 770 17.49 -19.61 23.66
C ILE A 770 18.24 -20.35 24.79
N PRO A 771 17.67 -20.43 26.01
CA PRO A 771 18.32 -21.15 27.12
C PRO A 771 18.58 -22.62 26.77
N TYR A 772 19.78 -23.14 27.04
CA TYR A 772 20.18 -24.48 26.60
C TYR A 772 19.25 -25.62 27.07
N ASN A 773 18.59 -25.45 28.24
CA ASN A 773 17.61 -26.40 28.76
C ASN A 773 16.32 -26.52 27.92
N GLN A 774 16.13 -25.67 26.91
CA GLN A 774 15.05 -25.72 25.94
C GLN A 774 15.25 -26.81 24.87
N PHE A 775 16.47 -27.33 24.72
CA PHE A 775 16.77 -28.38 23.74
C PHE A 775 16.63 -29.78 24.34
N ASN A 776 15.90 -30.64 23.65
CA ASN A 776 15.78 -32.08 23.90
C ASN A 776 16.39 -32.87 22.72
N ASN A 777 16.66 -34.17 22.93
CA ASN A 777 17.10 -35.12 21.89
C ASN A 777 18.29 -34.58 21.07
N ILE A 778 19.35 -34.15 21.77
CA ILE A 778 20.53 -33.57 21.15
C ILE A 778 21.41 -34.71 20.59
N GLU A 779 21.53 -34.78 19.27
CA GLU A 779 22.24 -35.84 18.53
C GLU A 779 23.28 -35.22 17.60
N GLU A 780 24.52 -35.71 17.60
CA GLU A 780 25.58 -35.23 16.69
C GLU A 780 25.26 -35.68 15.25
N ILE A 781 25.17 -34.72 14.31
CA ILE A 781 24.85 -34.98 12.90
C ILE A 781 26.02 -34.68 11.95
N GLY A 782 27.07 -34.00 12.42
CA GLY A 782 28.26 -33.72 11.63
C GLY A 782 29.34 -33.00 12.43
N LYS A 783 30.59 -33.22 12.05
CA LYS A 783 31.76 -32.63 12.71
C LYS A 783 32.78 -32.17 11.67
N GLY A 784 33.09 -30.88 11.68
CA GLY A 784 34.09 -30.25 10.83
C GLY A 784 35.39 -29.96 11.60
N GLY A 785 36.30 -29.21 10.97
CA GLY A 785 37.57 -28.81 11.59
C GLY A 785 37.42 -27.80 12.74
N PHE A 786 36.40 -26.94 12.68
CA PHE A 786 36.20 -25.81 13.60
C PHE A 786 34.88 -25.86 14.38
N SER A 787 33.95 -26.73 13.99
CA SER A 787 32.62 -26.82 14.59
C SER A 787 32.09 -28.25 14.65
N THR A 788 31.20 -28.50 15.61
CA THR A 788 30.35 -29.70 15.64
C THR A 788 28.89 -29.27 15.52
N VAL A 789 28.13 -29.95 14.68
CA VAL A 789 26.71 -29.69 14.43
C VAL A 789 25.88 -30.82 15.03
N TYR A 790 24.90 -30.46 15.82
CA TYR A 790 23.92 -31.37 16.40
C TYR A 790 22.53 -31.08 15.84
N SER A 791 21.63 -32.06 15.83
CA SER A 791 20.19 -31.81 15.74
C SER A 791 19.57 -31.84 17.13
N ALA A 792 18.51 -31.06 17.34
CA ALA A 792 17.76 -31.04 18.60
C ALA A 792 16.30 -30.65 18.38
N ILE A 793 15.46 -30.92 19.38
CA ILE A 793 14.07 -30.44 19.46
C ILE A 793 14.02 -29.22 20.40
N TRP A 794 13.58 -28.07 19.90
CA TRP A 794 13.37 -26.85 20.68
C TRP A 794 11.95 -26.85 21.27
N LYS A 795 11.84 -27.03 22.59
CA LYS A 795 10.56 -27.16 23.32
C LYS A 795 9.62 -25.97 23.12
N ASN A 796 10.01 -24.77 23.55
CA ASN A 796 9.19 -23.56 23.35
C ASN A 796 8.97 -23.23 21.86
N GLY A 797 9.97 -23.51 21.02
CA GLY A 797 9.91 -23.38 19.57
C GLY A 797 9.78 -21.95 19.04
N LEU A 798 9.75 -21.85 17.71
CA LEU A 798 9.85 -20.60 16.96
C LEU A 798 8.62 -19.71 17.19
N LEU A 799 8.86 -18.43 17.46
CA LEU A 799 7.85 -17.38 17.44
C LEU A 799 7.67 -16.85 16.01
N TYR A 800 6.45 -16.92 15.48
CA TYR A 800 6.08 -16.49 14.13
C TYR A 800 4.79 -15.68 14.15
N ASN A 801 4.55 -14.91 13.09
CA ASN A 801 3.38 -14.05 12.94
C ASN A 801 2.25 -14.84 12.25
N GLU A 802 0.99 -14.49 12.52
CA GLU A 802 -0.18 -14.89 11.74
C GLU A 802 -1.08 -13.66 11.53
N VAL A 803 -1.45 -13.38 10.29
CA VAL A 803 -2.33 -12.25 9.94
C VAL A 803 -3.72 -12.79 9.60
N TYR A 804 -4.74 -12.26 10.29
CA TYR A 804 -6.16 -12.50 10.02
C TYR A 804 -6.88 -11.15 9.89
N TYR A 805 -7.62 -10.95 8.80
CA TYR A 805 -8.42 -9.74 8.56
C TYR A 805 -7.64 -8.43 8.78
N GLY A 806 -6.39 -8.36 8.31
CA GLY A 806 -5.51 -7.20 8.47
C GLY A 806 -4.92 -7.01 9.88
N LYS A 807 -5.20 -7.90 10.85
CA LYS A 807 -4.60 -7.88 12.19
C LYS A 807 -3.56 -8.98 12.33
N SER A 808 -2.39 -8.60 12.83
CA SER A 808 -1.25 -9.48 13.11
C SER A 808 -1.33 -10.02 14.55
N TYR A 809 -1.16 -11.32 14.71
CA TYR A 809 -1.07 -12.03 15.99
C TYR A 809 0.14 -12.93 15.98
N TRP A 810 0.93 -12.94 17.05
CA TRP A 810 2.12 -13.79 17.12
C TRP A 810 1.84 -15.09 17.87
N LYS A 811 2.36 -16.21 17.38
CA LYS A 811 2.19 -17.55 17.96
C LYS A 811 3.53 -18.28 18.03
N ARG A 812 3.70 -19.15 19.02
CA ARG A 812 4.82 -20.10 19.06
C ARG A 812 4.43 -21.43 18.41
N LYS A 813 5.33 -21.96 17.58
CA LYS A 813 5.29 -23.32 17.04
C LYS A 813 6.21 -24.20 17.89
N PRO A 814 5.70 -24.87 18.95
CA PRO A 814 6.53 -25.64 19.88
C PRO A 814 7.11 -26.90 19.23
N ASN A 815 8.15 -27.46 19.85
CA ASN A 815 8.79 -28.72 19.48
C ASN A 815 9.33 -28.80 18.03
N ILE A 816 9.77 -27.68 17.45
CA ILE A 816 10.43 -27.70 16.13
C ILE A 816 11.82 -28.34 16.21
N LYS A 817 12.22 -29.03 15.13
CA LYS A 817 13.58 -29.56 14.97
C LYS A 817 14.51 -28.44 14.48
N VAL A 818 15.66 -28.30 15.13
CA VAL A 818 16.67 -27.26 14.86
C VAL A 818 18.05 -27.88 14.70
N ALA A 819 18.94 -27.21 13.97
CA ALA A 819 20.36 -27.51 13.95
C ALA A 819 21.11 -26.60 14.95
N LEU A 820 21.99 -27.19 15.74
CA LEU A 820 22.82 -26.51 16.74
C LEU A 820 24.28 -26.56 16.26
N LYS A 821 24.80 -25.47 15.69
CA LYS A 821 26.21 -25.37 15.29
C LYS A 821 27.04 -24.80 16.45
N CYS A 822 27.87 -25.64 17.05
CA CYS A 822 28.77 -25.27 18.15
C CYS A 822 30.17 -24.97 17.59
N LEU A 823 30.62 -23.71 17.69
CA LEU A 823 32.01 -23.33 17.38
C LEU A 823 32.90 -23.64 18.60
N HIS A 824 33.98 -24.41 18.38
CA HIS A 824 34.91 -24.79 19.44
C HIS A 824 35.73 -23.58 19.92
N ASN A 825 35.92 -23.45 21.24
CA ASN A 825 36.64 -22.34 21.88
C ASN A 825 36.06 -20.94 21.56
N SER A 826 34.76 -20.84 21.29
CA SER A 826 34.10 -19.59 20.86
C SER A 826 34.10 -18.47 21.92
N GLN A 827 34.47 -18.76 23.17
CA GLN A 827 34.78 -17.73 24.17
C GLN A 827 36.08 -16.97 23.87
N ASN A 828 37.10 -17.64 23.30
CA ASN A 828 38.37 -17.02 22.92
C ASN A 828 38.28 -16.29 21.56
N PHE A 829 37.33 -16.70 20.72
CA PHE A 829 37.12 -16.20 19.36
C PHE A 829 35.72 -15.56 19.20
N LEU A 830 35.33 -14.76 20.19
CA LEU A 830 33.98 -14.20 20.28
C LEU A 830 33.63 -13.28 19.10
N ASP A 831 34.56 -12.47 18.61
CA ASP A 831 34.30 -11.58 17.49
C ASP A 831 34.11 -12.33 16.16
N GLU A 832 34.79 -13.47 15.98
CA GLU A 832 34.58 -14.38 14.83
C GLU A 832 33.18 -14.99 14.87
N PHE A 833 32.74 -15.50 16.05
CA PHE A 833 31.36 -15.98 16.25
C PHE A 833 30.31 -14.89 15.98
N ILE A 834 30.52 -13.67 16.49
CA ILE A 834 29.61 -12.54 16.28
C ILE A 834 29.52 -12.17 14.79
N ASN A 835 30.65 -12.21 14.07
CA ASN A 835 30.69 -11.90 12.65
C ASN A 835 30.00 -12.99 11.80
N GLU A 836 30.18 -14.28 12.12
CA GLU A 836 29.42 -15.36 11.48
C GLU A 836 27.90 -15.18 11.70
N VAL A 837 27.46 -14.91 12.94
CA VAL A 837 26.03 -14.70 13.23
C VAL A 837 25.46 -13.53 12.44
N LYS A 838 26.19 -12.41 12.32
CA LYS A 838 25.78 -11.22 11.55
C LYS A 838 25.78 -11.43 10.04
N ALA A 839 26.49 -12.44 9.53
CA ALA A 839 26.51 -12.75 8.10
C ALA A 839 25.19 -13.39 7.63
N TYR A 840 24.50 -14.14 8.50
CA TYR A 840 23.14 -14.63 8.26
C TYR A 840 22.12 -13.48 8.13
N SER A 841 21.02 -13.74 7.44
CA SER A 841 19.99 -12.72 7.16
C SER A 841 18.65 -13.11 7.80
N ASN A 842 18.08 -12.22 8.61
CA ASN A 842 16.76 -12.41 9.23
C ASN A 842 15.63 -12.15 8.21
N GLN A 843 15.44 -13.03 7.23
CA GLN A 843 14.44 -12.88 6.17
C GLN A 843 13.55 -14.13 5.98
N ARG A 844 12.26 -13.88 5.68
CA ARG A 844 11.18 -14.85 5.44
C ARG A 844 11.54 -15.94 4.43
N ILE A 845 11.91 -15.53 3.22
CA ILE A 845 12.25 -16.41 2.09
C ILE A 845 13.59 -15.98 1.50
N GLY A 846 14.51 -16.93 1.40
CA GLY A 846 15.83 -16.73 0.82
C GLY A 846 16.57 -18.03 0.65
N ASN A 847 17.52 -18.03 -0.26
CA ASN A 847 18.43 -19.14 -0.49
C ASN A 847 19.69 -19.00 0.37
N ILE A 848 19.50 -18.58 1.62
CA ILE A 848 20.47 -18.58 2.71
C ILE A 848 19.75 -19.22 3.89
N LEU A 849 20.39 -20.15 4.59
CA LEU A 849 19.83 -20.89 5.72
C LEU A 849 19.40 -19.92 6.83
N LYS A 850 18.23 -20.14 7.43
CA LYS A 850 17.70 -19.23 8.46
C LYS A 850 18.41 -19.47 9.80
N ILE A 851 18.64 -18.38 10.53
CA ILE A 851 19.07 -18.38 11.93
C ILE A 851 17.89 -17.97 12.81
N TYR A 852 17.61 -18.74 13.86
CA TYR A 852 16.55 -18.47 14.83
C TYR A 852 17.08 -17.78 16.09
N GLY A 853 18.37 -17.92 16.37
CA GLY A 853 18.95 -17.37 17.59
C GLY A 853 20.29 -17.97 17.95
N ILE A 854 20.68 -17.72 19.20
CA ILE A 854 21.91 -18.23 19.80
C ILE A 854 21.66 -18.81 21.19
N SER A 855 22.56 -19.68 21.63
CA SER A 855 22.58 -20.30 22.95
C SER A 855 24.03 -20.43 23.45
N GLN A 856 24.21 -20.99 24.64
CA GLN A 856 25.52 -21.31 25.21
C GLN A 856 25.50 -22.69 25.87
N ASN A 857 26.52 -23.50 25.61
CA ASN A 857 26.71 -24.77 26.27
C ASN A 857 27.03 -24.54 27.76
N PRO A 858 26.23 -25.04 28.73
CA PRO A 858 26.45 -24.76 30.14
C PRO A 858 27.74 -25.38 30.70
N LYS A 859 28.30 -26.42 30.04
CA LYS A 859 29.51 -27.12 30.46
C LYS A 859 30.77 -26.54 29.85
N THR A 860 30.82 -26.39 28.52
CA THR A 860 32.02 -25.88 27.82
C THR A 860 32.07 -24.36 27.74
N LYS A 861 30.95 -23.69 28.01
CA LYS A 861 30.71 -22.26 27.79
C LYS A 861 30.80 -21.81 26.32
N ASP A 862 31.01 -22.70 25.36
CA ASP A 862 30.94 -22.35 23.93
C ASP A 862 29.56 -21.81 23.55
N TYR A 863 29.54 -20.78 22.70
CA TYR A 863 28.31 -20.31 22.08
C TYR A 863 27.86 -21.23 20.95
N ILE A 864 26.56 -21.24 20.71
CA ILE A 864 25.87 -22.14 19.79
C ILE A 864 24.97 -21.30 18.88
N MET A 865 25.07 -21.47 17.57
CA MET A 865 24.08 -20.95 16.63
C MET A 865 22.91 -21.92 16.51
N VAL A 866 21.69 -21.39 16.54
CA VAL A 866 20.45 -22.15 16.39
C VAL A 866 19.88 -21.86 15.01
N LEU A 867 19.99 -22.84 14.12
CA LEU A 867 19.70 -22.74 12.69
C LEU A 867 18.49 -23.60 12.30
N GLU A 868 17.88 -23.26 11.16
CA GLU A 868 16.90 -24.11 10.49
C GLU A 868 17.50 -25.49 10.19
N TYR A 869 16.77 -26.56 10.53
CA TYR A 869 17.22 -27.92 10.28
C TYR A 869 16.88 -28.33 8.84
N ALA A 870 17.89 -28.48 7.99
CA ALA A 870 17.73 -28.87 6.59
C ALA A 870 17.47 -30.39 6.46
N GLU A 871 16.21 -30.80 6.34
CA GLU A 871 15.84 -32.22 6.26
C GLU A 871 16.33 -32.92 4.97
N GLY A 872 16.57 -32.18 3.89
CA GLY A 872 17.14 -32.69 2.65
C GLY A 872 18.67 -32.84 2.66
N GLY A 873 19.33 -32.51 3.79
CA GLY A 873 20.78 -32.61 3.94
C GLY A 873 21.56 -31.63 3.04
N SER A 874 22.82 -31.96 2.76
CA SER A 874 23.65 -31.20 1.82
C SER A 874 23.37 -31.60 0.37
N PHE A 875 23.76 -30.75 -0.58
CA PHE A 875 23.54 -31.01 -2.01
C PHE A 875 24.23 -32.31 -2.47
N ASN A 876 25.35 -32.67 -1.85
CA ASN A 876 26.01 -33.97 -2.10
C ASN A 876 25.13 -35.16 -1.64
N THR A 877 24.45 -35.06 -0.50
CA THR A 877 23.49 -36.08 -0.04
C THR A 877 22.25 -36.10 -0.94
N TYR A 878 21.64 -34.94 -1.17
CA TYR A 878 20.46 -34.78 -2.02
C TYR A 878 20.67 -35.36 -3.43
N LEU A 879 21.82 -35.07 -4.07
CA LEU A 879 22.17 -35.63 -5.37
C LEU A 879 22.33 -37.15 -5.33
N ASN A 880 22.94 -37.72 -4.29
CA ASN A 880 23.13 -39.17 -4.19
C ASN A 880 21.79 -39.93 -4.07
N GLU A 881 20.83 -39.36 -3.34
CA GLU A 881 19.49 -39.92 -3.13
C GLU A 881 18.57 -39.72 -4.34
N ASN A 882 18.55 -38.52 -4.92
CA ASN A 882 17.62 -38.13 -5.99
C ASN A 882 18.16 -38.33 -7.41
N TYR A 883 19.40 -38.83 -7.55
CA TYR A 883 20.15 -38.92 -8.81
C TYR A 883 19.38 -39.42 -10.03
N LYS A 884 18.52 -40.43 -9.85
CA LYS A 884 17.75 -41.06 -10.93
C LYS A 884 16.72 -40.12 -11.57
N ASN A 885 16.23 -39.15 -10.80
CA ASN A 885 15.17 -38.21 -11.17
C ASN A 885 15.71 -36.78 -11.31
N PHE A 886 17.04 -36.61 -11.41
CA PHE A 886 17.74 -35.32 -11.47
C PHE A 886 17.96 -34.89 -12.93
N ASP A 887 16.97 -34.22 -13.49
CA ASP A 887 16.99 -33.72 -14.86
C ASP A 887 17.60 -32.30 -14.96
N TRP A 888 17.60 -31.75 -16.19
CA TRP A 888 18.09 -30.40 -16.43
C TRP A 888 17.19 -29.31 -15.84
N PHE A 889 15.87 -29.53 -15.76
CA PHE A 889 14.93 -28.54 -15.23
C PHE A 889 15.16 -28.31 -13.73
N LYS A 890 15.20 -29.40 -12.95
CA LYS A 890 15.53 -29.37 -11.51
C LYS A 890 16.94 -28.87 -11.25
N GLY A 891 17.91 -29.30 -12.05
CA GLY A 891 19.30 -28.82 -11.95
C GLY A 891 19.42 -27.31 -12.15
N LEU A 892 18.72 -26.75 -13.14
CA LEU A 892 18.68 -25.31 -13.38
C LEU A 892 17.91 -24.56 -12.29
N ARG A 893 16.80 -25.10 -11.77
CA ARG A 893 16.06 -24.50 -10.65
C ARG A 893 16.94 -24.37 -9.41
N ILE A 894 17.68 -25.43 -9.06
CA ILE A 894 18.63 -25.42 -7.92
C ILE A 894 19.75 -24.40 -8.17
N LEU A 895 20.26 -24.25 -9.39
CA LEU A 895 21.23 -23.20 -9.71
C LEU A 895 20.65 -21.78 -9.60
N ILE A 896 19.37 -21.57 -9.95
CA ILE A 896 18.65 -20.30 -9.73
C ILE A 896 18.54 -20.00 -8.25
N GLU A 897 18.21 -20.99 -7.43
CA GLU A 897 18.17 -20.87 -5.97
C GLU A 897 19.54 -20.49 -5.40
N ILE A 898 20.58 -21.25 -5.74
CA ILE A 898 21.96 -21.00 -5.29
C ILE A 898 22.44 -19.59 -5.73
N ILE A 899 22.22 -19.18 -6.97
CA ILE A 899 22.66 -17.86 -7.45
C ILE A 899 21.82 -16.71 -6.86
N LYS A 900 20.52 -16.91 -6.58
CA LYS A 900 19.68 -15.95 -5.84
C LYS A 900 20.25 -15.73 -4.43
N GLY A 901 20.72 -16.80 -3.77
CA GLY A 901 21.37 -16.73 -2.46
C GLY A 901 22.69 -15.97 -2.51
N LEU A 902 23.58 -16.35 -3.42
CA LEU A 902 24.90 -15.73 -3.57
C LEU A 902 24.78 -14.25 -3.97
N ASN A 903 23.77 -13.88 -4.77
CA ASN A 903 23.48 -12.49 -5.11
C ASN A 903 23.13 -11.65 -3.86
N LYS A 904 22.40 -12.21 -2.88
CA LYS A 904 22.13 -11.53 -1.60
C LYS A 904 23.42 -11.31 -0.78
N ILE A 905 24.39 -12.22 -0.87
CA ILE A 905 25.71 -12.07 -0.22
C ILE A 905 26.53 -10.98 -0.93
N HIS A 906 26.59 -11.02 -2.27
CA HIS A 906 27.37 -10.07 -3.06
C HIS A 906 26.83 -8.64 -2.98
N HIS A 907 25.50 -8.45 -2.93
CA HIS A 907 24.88 -7.13 -2.68
C HIS A 907 25.27 -6.53 -1.32
N LYS A 908 25.57 -7.34 -0.30
CA LYS A 908 26.09 -6.87 1.00
C LYS A 908 27.59 -6.51 0.96
N LYS A 909 28.22 -6.50 -0.22
CA LYS A 909 29.68 -6.36 -0.43
C LYS A 909 30.49 -7.43 0.32
N MET A 910 29.91 -8.62 0.44
CA MET A 910 30.55 -9.79 1.07
C MET A 910 30.97 -10.82 0.00
N VAL A 911 31.91 -11.68 0.39
CA VAL A 911 32.41 -12.83 -0.39
C VAL A 911 32.24 -14.09 0.48
N HIS A 912 31.82 -15.21 -0.09
CA HIS A 912 31.56 -16.44 0.67
C HIS A 912 32.86 -17.19 1.05
N GLN A 913 33.86 -17.14 0.17
CA GLN A 913 35.20 -17.73 0.32
C GLN A 913 35.26 -19.27 0.31
N ASP A 914 34.31 -19.96 0.95
CA ASP A 914 34.25 -21.44 0.96
C ASP A 914 32.97 -21.97 0.31
N PHE A 915 32.79 -21.64 -0.97
CA PHE A 915 31.55 -21.89 -1.69
C PHE A 915 31.58 -23.22 -2.45
N HIS A 916 30.96 -24.26 -1.90
CA HIS A 916 30.94 -25.58 -2.54
C HIS A 916 29.65 -26.35 -2.21
N ILE A 917 29.40 -27.47 -2.89
CA ILE A 917 28.14 -28.24 -2.74
C ILE A 917 27.91 -28.84 -1.34
N GLY A 918 28.92 -28.83 -0.46
CA GLY A 918 28.78 -29.24 0.95
C GLY A 918 28.08 -28.17 1.79
N ASN A 919 28.28 -26.90 1.44
CA ASN A 919 27.71 -25.73 2.11
C ASN A 919 26.38 -25.28 1.49
N ILE A 920 25.86 -26.02 0.49
CA ILE A 920 24.49 -25.90 -0.01
C ILE A 920 23.63 -26.97 0.67
N LEU A 921 22.60 -26.55 1.40
CA LEU A 921 21.65 -27.43 2.11
C LEU A 921 20.24 -27.34 1.54
N PHE A 922 19.43 -28.37 1.77
CA PHE A 922 18.06 -28.47 1.27
C PHE A 922 17.04 -28.42 2.42
N THR A 923 16.28 -27.33 2.51
CA THR A 923 15.26 -27.14 3.56
C THR A 923 13.85 -27.41 3.03
N LYS A 924 12.99 -27.90 3.92
CA LYS A 924 11.61 -28.26 3.61
C LYS A 924 10.75 -27.03 3.32
N ILE A 925 10.08 -27.01 2.16
CA ILE A 925 9.14 -25.94 1.77
C ILE A 925 7.84 -26.12 2.58
N GLU A 926 7.59 -25.26 3.56
CA GLU A 926 6.34 -25.28 4.31
C GLU A 926 5.14 -24.88 3.42
N LYS A 927 4.36 -25.87 2.98
CA LYS A 927 3.05 -25.65 2.39
C LYS A 927 2.07 -25.20 3.48
N PHE A 928 1.81 -23.90 3.54
CA PHE A 928 0.69 -23.37 4.31
C PHE A 928 -0.58 -23.55 3.48
N TYR A 929 -1.42 -24.51 3.89
CA TYR A 929 -2.79 -24.62 3.41
C TYR A 929 -3.62 -23.58 4.17
N ASP A 930 -4.06 -22.52 3.48
CA ASP A 930 -5.18 -21.69 3.92
C ASP A 930 -6.37 -22.06 3.01
N ASP A 931 -7.42 -22.66 3.58
CA ASP A 931 -8.53 -23.30 2.84
C ASP A 931 -9.60 -22.33 2.28
N ASP A 932 -9.44 -21.00 2.40
CA ASP A 932 -10.53 -20.05 2.13
C ASP A 932 -10.14 -18.66 1.55
N ASP A 933 -8.90 -18.48 1.06
CA ASP A 933 -8.56 -17.29 0.25
C ASP A 933 -7.37 -17.56 -0.70
N GLY A 934 -7.57 -17.28 -2.00
CA GLY A 934 -6.68 -17.65 -3.10
C GLY A 934 -5.38 -16.85 -3.23
N ALA A 935 -4.68 -16.58 -2.13
CA ALA A 935 -3.41 -15.85 -2.12
C ALA A 935 -2.23 -16.74 -2.52
N TYR A 936 -1.99 -16.88 -3.84
CA TYR A 936 -0.75 -17.43 -4.37
C TYR A 936 0.47 -16.64 -3.87
N PHE A 937 1.62 -17.32 -3.74
CA PHE A 937 2.86 -16.70 -3.30
C PHE A 937 3.45 -15.77 -4.39
N GLU A 938 3.11 -14.48 -4.33
CA GLU A 938 3.84 -13.43 -5.05
C GLU A 938 5.23 -13.21 -4.45
N ASP A 939 6.21 -14.03 -4.85
CA ASP A 939 7.64 -13.69 -4.79
C ASP A 939 8.13 -13.37 -6.22
N THR A 940 8.14 -12.08 -6.52
CA THR A 940 8.49 -11.41 -7.80
C THR A 940 9.51 -12.11 -8.73
N ASP A 941 9.01 -12.62 -9.85
CA ASP A 941 9.62 -12.64 -11.19
C ASP A 941 8.48 -12.82 -12.23
N ASP A 942 8.48 -12.05 -13.32
CA ASP A 942 7.41 -12.06 -14.35
C ASP A 942 7.26 -13.43 -15.07
N SER A 943 6.37 -14.29 -14.57
CA SER A 943 5.53 -15.16 -15.42
C SER A 943 4.37 -15.77 -14.63
N THR A 944 3.15 -15.35 -14.98
CA THR A 944 1.84 -15.97 -14.68
C THR A 944 1.87 -17.45 -14.24
N ASP A 945 1.59 -17.71 -12.97
CA ASP A 945 1.15 -19.02 -12.47
C ASP A 945 -0.33 -18.93 -12.06
N GLU A 946 -1.21 -19.01 -13.05
CA GLU A 946 -2.59 -19.49 -12.87
C GLU A 946 -2.66 -20.96 -13.34
N ASP A 947 -3.68 -21.66 -12.85
CA ASP A 947 -3.97 -23.09 -13.05
C ASP A 947 -2.92 -24.11 -12.56
N ASP A 948 -3.08 -24.50 -11.29
CA ASP A 948 -2.86 -25.86 -10.81
C ASP A 948 -4.17 -26.67 -10.88
N ASN A 949 -4.44 -27.31 -12.03
CA ASN A 949 -5.31 -28.49 -12.08
C ASN A 949 -5.05 -29.37 -13.31
N ALA A 950 -4.92 -30.70 -13.07
CA ALA A 950 -4.98 -31.81 -14.03
C ALA A 950 -3.97 -31.81 -15.22
N ASN A 951 -2.97 -32.70 -15.37
CA ASN A 951 -2.85 -34.12 -14.98
C ASN A 951 -1.43 -34.67 -15.31
N ASN A 952 -1.02 -35.74 -14.61
CA ASN A 952 0.08 -36.69 -14.92
C ASN A 952 1.49 -36.09 -15.15
N ASP A 953 2.43 -36.15 -14.20
CA ASP A 953 3.08 -37.41 -13.76
C ASP A 953 3.62 -37.35 -12.31
N ASN A 954 4.04 -38.52 -11.78
CA ASN A 954 4.42 -38.77 -10.37
C ASN A 954 5.71 -38.07 -9.87
N ASP A 955 5.76 -36.74 -9.76
CA ASP A 955 6.94 -36.03 -9.21
C ASP A 955 6.78 -35.64 -7.73
N ILE A 956 6.88 -36.64 -6.86
CA ILE A 956 6.77 -36.54 -5.39
C ILE A 956 7.93 -35.74 -4.74
N ASN A 957 8.98 -35.37 -5.49
CA ASN A 957 10.25 -34.90 -4.94
C ASN A 957 10.43 -33.38 -4.84
N ASP A 958 9.44 -32.58 -5.26
CA ASP A 958 9.53 -31.10 -5.31
C ASP A 958 9.26 -30.38 -3.97
N TYR A 959 9.62 -31.02 -2.85
CA TYR A 959 9.36 -30.49 -1.50
C TYR A 959 10.51 -29.61 -0.96
N TYR A 960 11.68 -29.57 -1.58
CA TYR A 960 12.88 -28.91 -1.01
C TYR A 960 13.37 -27.68 -1.78
N ARG A 961 13.86 -26.69 -1.03
CA ARG A 961 14.54 -25.47 -1.52
C ARG A 961 16.03 -25.54 -1.18
N ALA A 962 16.89 -25.16 -2.13
CA ALA A 962 18.32 -25.01 -1.89
C ALA A 962 18.66 -23.68 -1.19
N CYS A 963 19.49 -23.76 -0.16
CA CYS A 963 19.94 -22.66 0.68
C CYS A 963 21.47 -22.73 0.91
N ILE A 964 22.15 -21.59 0.82
CA ILE A 964 23.54 -21.42 1.21
C ILE A 964 23.66 -21.46 2.74
N SER A 965 24.70 -22.10 3.26
CA SER A 965 25.00 -22.24 4.67
C SER A 965 26.50 -22.07 4.93
N ASP A 966 26.90 -22.12 6.21
CA ASP A 966 28.29 -21.97 6.66
C ASP A 966 28.92 -20.62 6.28
N MET A 967 28.32 -19.56 6.82
CA MET A 967 28.77 -18.18 6.65
C MET A 967 30.05 -17.84 7.44
N GLY A 968 30.73 -18.82 8.05
CA GLY A 968 31.85 -18.59 8.98
C GLY A 968 33.12 -18.00 8.37
N LEU A 969 33.31 -18.18 7.05
CA LEU A 969 34.40 -17.56 6.28
C LEU A 969 33.95 -16.35 5.46
N CYS A 970 32.68 -15.92 5.59
CA CYS A 970 32.18 -14.76 4.86
C CYS A 970 32.76 -13.45 5.44
N LYS A 971 33.44 -12.67 4.59
CA LYS A 971 34.03 -11.37 4.95
C LYS A 971 33.58 -10.29 3.99
N LYS A 972 33.69 -9.02 4.40
CA LYS A 972 33.59 -7.89 3.46
C LYS A 972 34.86 -7.81 2.62
N ILE A 973 34.75 -7.20 1.45
CA ILE A 973 35.86 -7.05 0.49
C ILE A 973 37.07 -6.32 1.10
N ASP A 974 36.84 -5.41 2.04
CA ASP A 974 37.87 -4.56 2.65
C ASP A 974 38.53 -5.17 3.92
N ASP A 975 37.98 -6.26 4.48
CA ASP A 975 38.44 -6.90 5.73
C ASP A 975 39.61 -7.89 5.49
N ASN A 976 40.69 -7.44 4.84
CA ASN A 976 41.85 -8.26 4.44
C ASN A 976 43.02 -8.16 5.43
N ASP A 977 43.08 -9.08 6.40
CA ASP A 977 44.14 -9.10 7.44
C ASP A 977 44.84 -10.46 7.64
N GLU A 978 44.58 -11.49 6.81
CA GLU A 978 45.33 -12.76 6.89
C GLU A 978 45.68 -13.41 5.54
N THR A 979 46.89 -13.98 5.49
CA THR A 979 47.46 -14.76 4.38
C THR A 979 46.98 -16.22 4.35
N LYS A 980 45.98 -16.60 5.16
CA LYS A 980 45.50 -17.99 5.28
C LYS A 980 44.45 -18.29 4.22
N ILE A 981 44.74 -19.26 3.35
CA ILE A 981 43.83 -19.76 2.32
C ILE A 981 43.11 -20.98 2.90
N TYR A 982 41.81 -20.85 3.14
CA TYR A 982 40.92 -21.96 3.49
C TYR A 982 40.03 -22.34 2.31
N GLY A 983 39.60 -23.61 2.26
CA GLY A 983 38.51 -24.05 1.39
C GLY A 983 38.69 -25.47 0.86
N VAL A 984 37.79 -25.87 -0.04
CA VAL A 984 37.89 -27.14 -0.78
C VAL A 984 38.64 -26.93 -2.09
N MET A 985 39.91 -27.35 -2.17
CA MET A 985 40.87 -27.04 -3.25
C MET A 985 40.29 -27.02 -4.69
N PRO A 986 39.55 -28.04 -5.19
CA PRO A 986 38.87 -27.99 -6.50
C PRO A 986 37.96 -26.80 -6.77
N TYR A 987 37.39 -26.18 -5.74
CA TYR A 987 36.48 -25.02 -5.82
C TYR A 987 37.23 -23.70 -5.62
N VAL A 988 38.47 -23.70 -5.11
CA VAL A 988 39.23 -22.47 -4.85
C VAL A 988 39.81 -21.92 -6.15
N ALA A 989 39.55 -20.64 -6.41
CA ALA A 989 39.97 -19.96 -7.64
C ALA A 989 41.51 -19.86 -7.77
N PRO A 990 42.07 -19.93 -9.00
CA PRO A 990 43.51 -20.00 -9.21
C PRO A 990 44.28 -18.78 -8.68
N GLU A 991 43.70 -17.58 -8.75
CA GLU A 991 44.29 -16.36 -8.17
C GLU A 991 44.38 -16.44 -6.64
N VAL A 992 43.44 -17.11 -5.99
CA VAL A 992 43.44 -17.31 -4.54
C VAL A 992 44.43 -18.40 -4.14
N LEU A 993 44.54 -19.49 -4.91
CA LEU A 993 45.60 -20.49 -4.75
C LEU A 993 47.01 -19.89 -4.92
N LYS A 994 47.17 -18.84 -5.71
CA LYS A 994 48.41 -18.05 -5.82
C LYS A 994 48.65 -17.08 -4.65
N GLY A 995 47.71 -16.96 -3.71
CA GLY A 995 47.82 -16.10 -2.53
C GLY A 995 47.24 -14.69 -2.70
N LYS A 996 46.45 -14.41 -3.75
CA LYS A 996 45.66 -13.17 -3.81
C LYS A 996 44.43 -13.29 -2.90
N PRO A 997 43.88 -12.16 -2.40
CA PRO A 997 42.66 -12.18 -1.59
C PRO A 997 41.46 -12.79 -2.31
N TYR A 998 40.52 -13.33 -1.53
CA TYR A 998 39.22 -13.75 -2.04
C TYR A 998 38.42 -12.55 -2.58
N THR A 999 37.78 -12.74 -3.73
CA THR A 999 36.93 -11.73 -4.39
C THR A 999 35.57 -12.33 -4.77
N GLN A 1000 34.59 -11.50 -5.11
CA GLN A 1000 33.31 -11.99 -5.63
C GLN A 1000 33.48 -12.85 -6.91
N ALA A 1001 34.49 -12.55 -7.73
CA ALA A 1001 34.85 -13.37 -8.89
C ALA A 1001 35.38 -14.77 -8.51
N ALA A 1002 35.95 -14.95 -7.31
CA ALA A 1002 36.34 -16.27 -6.80
C ALA A 1002 35.12 -17.12 -6.38
N ASP A 1003 34.06 -16.51 -5.84
CA ASP A 1003 32.79 -17.20 -5.63
C ASP A 1003 32.13 -17.61 -6.97
N ILE A 1004 32.28 -16.81 -8.04
CA ILE A 1004 31.79 -17.17 -9.38
C ILE A 1004 32.58 -18.35 -9.99
N TYR A 1005 33.90 -18.42 -9.78
CA TYR A 1005 34.69 -19.60 -10.11
C TYR A 1005 34.16 -20.85 -9.40
N SER A 1006 33.92 -20.71 -8.09
CA SER A 1006 33.37 -21.76 -7.24
C SER A 1006 31.98 -22.21 -7.72
N PHE A 1007 31.12 -21.27 -8.14
CA PHE A 1007 29.83 -21.56 -8.75
C PHE A 1007 29.97 -22.29 -10.10
N GLY A 1008 31.00 -21.99 -10.91
CA GLY A 1008 31.34 -22.75 -12.11
C GLY A 1008 31.65 -24.22 -11.81
N MET A 1009 32.28 -24.52 -10.67
CA MET A 1009 32.48 -25.90 -10.22
C MET A 1009 31.19 -26.55 -9.69
N ILE A 1010 30.26 -25.78 -9.10
CA ILE A 1010 28.91 -26.28 -8.79
C ILE A 1010 28.13 -26.60 -10.07
N MET A 1011 28.24 -25.76 -11.11
CA MET A 1011 27.68 -26.03 -12.44
C MET A 1011 28.24 -27.33 -13.04
N TYR A 1012 29.51 -27.64 -12.83
CA TYR A 1012 30.11 -28.91 -13.26
C TYR A 1012 29.49 -30.13 -12.56
N VAL A 1013 29.24 -30.05 -11.25
CA VAL A 1013 28.52 -31.10 -10.50
C VAL A 1013 27.10 -31.27 -11.04
N VAL A 1014 26.37 -30.17 -11.28
CA VAL A 1014 25.01 -30.21 -11.86
C VAL A 1014 25.01 -30.77 -13.29
N ALA A 1015 26.07 -30.55 -14.06
CA ALA A 1015 26.21 -31.05 -15.43
C ALA A 1015 26.54 -32.56 -15.50
N THR A 1016 27.39 -33.05 -14.61
CA THR A 1016 28.02 -34.38 -14.74
C THR A 1016 27.62 -35.37 -13.66
N GLY A 1017 27.08 -34.91 -12.53
CA GLY A 1017 26.90 -35.72 -11.32
C GLY A 1017 28.20 -36.08 -10.60
N LYS A 1018 29.35 -35.52 -11.02
CA LYS A 1018 30.68 -35.84 -10.50
C LYS A 1018 31.26 -34.67 -9.71
N GLN A 1019 32.01 -35.02 -8.66
CA GLN A 1019 32.88 -34.07 -7.98
C GLN A 1019 34.03 -33.63 -8.91
N PRO A 1020 34.42 -32.33 -8.93
CA PRO A 1020 35.55 -31.86 -9.73
C PRO A 1020 36.87 -32.50 -9.26
N PHE A 1021 37.71 -32.95 -10.20
CA PHE A 1021 39.00 -33.61 -9.96
C PHE A 1021 38.97 -34.91 -9.12
N ALA A 1022 37.84 -35.62 -9.08
CA ALA A 1022 37.67 -36.84 -8.28
C ALA A 1022 38.64 -38.00 -8.59
N ASN A 1023 39.37 -37.93 -9.70
CA ASN A 1023 40.29 -38.95 -10.16
C ASN A 1023 41.76 -38.76 -9.73
N CYS A 1024 42.12 -37.68 -9.03
CA CYS A 1024 43.49 -37.42 -8.58
C CYS A 1024 43.58 -37.06 -7.08
N ALA A 1025 44.80 -37.02 -6.54
CA ALA A 1025 45.04 -36.48 -5.21
C ALA A 1025 44.74 -34.96 -5.16
N HIS A 1026 44.36 -34.45 -4.00
CA HIS A 1026 44.25 -33.01 -3.75
C HIS A 1026 45.52 -32.54 -3.02
N ASP A 1027 46.57 -32.24 -3.79
CA ASP A 1027 47.91 -31.90 -3.32
C ASP A 1027 48.48 -30.67 -4.05
N GLU A 1028 49.78 -30.39 -3.87
CA GLU A 1028 50.48 -29.28 -4.54
C GLU A 1028 50.45 -29.42 -6.08
N THR A 1029 50.48 -30.64 -6.62
CA THR A 1029 50.37 -30.89 -8.07
C THR A 1029 49.00 -30.50 -8.61
N LEU A 1030 47.90 -30.84 -7.91
CA LEU A 1030 46.58 -30.36 -8.31
C LEU A 1030 46.46 -28.82 -8.22
N ALA A 1031 47.02 -28.20 -7.18
CA ALA A 1031 47.01 -26.74 -7.04
C ALA A 1031 47.76 -26.06 -8.20
N ILE A 1032 48.93 -26.56 -8.59
CA ILE A 1032 49.69 -26.11 -9.77
C ILE A 1032 48.86 -26.28 -11.05
N ASN A 1033 48.23 -27.45 -11.24
CA ASN A 1033 47.41 -27.73 -12.43
C ASN A 1033 46.23 -26.75 -12.56
N ILE A 1034 45.51 -26.46 -11.47
CA ILE A 1034 44.41 -25.48 -11.45
C ILE A 1034 44.92 -24.08 -11.84
N CYS A 1035 46.04 -23.65 -11.25
CA CYS A 1035 46.72 -22.39 -11.55
C CYS A 1035 47.19 -22.27 -13.01
N ASN A 1036 47.60 -23.39 -13.61
CA ASN A 1036 48.01 -23.48 -15.02
C ASN A 1036 46.82 -23.59 -16.00
N GLY A 1037 45.57 -23.47 -15.52
CA GLY A 1037 44.38 -23.49 -16.36
C GLY A 1037 43.77 -24.87 -16.63
N ILE A 1038 44.28 -25.94 -16.00
CA ILE A 1038 43.63 -27.26 -16.08
C ILE A 1038 42.27 -27.19 -15.37
N ARG A 1039 41.27 -27.85 -15.97
CA ARG A 1039 39.89 -27.92 -15.49
C ARG A 1039 39.35 -29.35 -15.61
N PRO A 1040 38.30 -29.73 -14.87
CA PRO A 1040 37.66 -31.03 -15.02
C PRO A 1040 37.18 -31.30 -16.45
N GLU A 1041 37.33 -32.54 -16.91
CA GLU A 1041 36.90 -32.96 -18.25
C GLU A 1041 35.37 -32.92 -18.40
N ILE A 1042 34.90 -32.37 -19.53
CA ILE A 1042 33.48 -32.25 -19.88
C ILE A 1042 33.24 -32.94 -21.21
N ASN A 1043 32.31 -33.90 -21.24
CA ASN A 1043 31.80 -34.50 -22.46
C ASN A 1043 30.67 -33.63 -23.05
N ASP A 1044 30.85 -33.12 -24.27
CA ASP A 1044 29.91 -32.24 -24.97
C ASP A 1044 28.68 -32.97 -25.54
N GLN A 1045 28.68 -34.29 -25.55
CA GLN A 1045 27.51 -35.11 -25.90
C GLN A 1045 26.46 -35.13 -24.77
N ILE A 1046 26.87 -34.90 -23.52
CA ILE A 1046 25.98 -34.93 -22.34
C ILE A 1046 25.69 -33.55 -21.74
N VAL A 1047 26.39 -32.49 -22.16
CA VAL A 1047 26.21 -31.12 -21.67
C VAL A 1047 25.92 -30.15 -22.83
N PRO A 1048 24.83 -29.35 -22.77
CA PRO A 1048 24.50 -28.37 -23.82
C PRO A 1048 25.64 -27.37 -24.04
N LYS A 1049 25.95 -27.05 -25.30
CA LYS A 1049 27.04 -26.12 -25.62
C LYS A 1049 26.88 -24.76 -24.93
N CYS A 1050 25.69 -24.16 -24.95
CA CYS A 1050 25.42 -22.91 -24.24
C CYS A 1050 25.68 -22.98 -22.72
N TYR A 1051 25.47 -24.15 -22.10
CA TYR A 1051 25.78 -24.38 -20.69
C TYR A 1051 27.29 -24.53 -20.45
N ILE A 1052 27.99 -25.26 -21.33
CA ILE A 1052 29.46 -25.36 -21.31
C ILE A 1052 30.08 -23.96 -21.44
N ASP A 1053 29.59 -23.14 -22.35
CA ASP A 1053 30.13 -21.80 -22.61
C ASP A 1053 29.97 -20.89 -21.38
N LEU A 1054 28.80 -20.87 -20.72
CA LEU A 1054 28.61 -20.14 -19.45
C LEU A 1054 29.51 -20.67 -18.33
N MET A 1055 29.54 -21.99 -18.13
CA MET A 1055 30.36 -22.63 -17.10
C MET A 1055 31.85 -22.33 -17.30
N LYS A 1056 32.33 -22.33 -18.56
CA LYS A 1056 33.70 -21.99 -18.91
C LYS A 1056 34.05 -20.53 -18.63
N ARG A 1057 33.12 -19.60 -18.86
CA ARG A 1057 33.29 -18.19 -18.44
C ARG A 1057 33.33 -18.04 -16.92
N CYS A 1058 32.52 -18.81 -16.18
CA CYS A 1058 32.50 -18.75 -14.71
C CYS A 1058 33.83 -19.18 -14.09
N TRP A 1059 34.48 -20.24 -14.61
CA TRP A 1059 35.73 -20.77 -14.06
C TRP A 1059 37.01 -20.30 -14.78
N ASP A 1060 36.97 -19.18 -15.51
CA ASP A 1060 38.12 -18.63 -16.24
C ASP A 1060 39.31 -18.38 -15.29
N SER A 1061 40.54 -18.56 -15.76
CA SER A 1061 41.74 -18.32 -14.94
C SER A 1061 41.95 -16.84 -14.62
N ASN A 1062 41.48 -15.92 -15.48
CA ASN A 1062 41.47 -14.49 -15.20
C ASN A 1062 40.15 -14.10 -14.51
N PRO A 1063 40.15 -13.56 -13.28
CA PRO A 1063 38.92 -13.12 -12.61
C PRO A 1063 38.14 -12.06 -13.40
N GLU A 1064 38.82 -11.18 -14.14
CA GLU A 1064 38.16 -10.12 -14.95
C GLU A 1064 37.36 -10.66 -16.15
N ASN A 1065 37.65 -11.89 -16.60
CA ASN A 1065 36.88 -12.53 -17.67
C ASN A 1065 35.57 -13.17 -17.17
N ARG A 1066 35.40 -13.29 -15.84
CA ARG A 1066 34.25 -13.99 -15.25
C ARG A 1066 33.02 -13.08 -15.26
N PRO A 1067 31.83 -13.63 -15.56
CA PRO A 1067 30.58 -12.87 -15.55
C PRO A 1067 30.24 -12.40 -14.13
N ILE A 1068 29.69 -11.20 -14.01
CA ILE A 1068 29.11 -10.74 -12.73
C ILE A 1068 27.87 -11.56 -12.38
N ILE A 1069 27.55 -11.65 -11.09
CA ILE A 1069 26.47 -12.52 -10.58
C ILE A 1069 25.09 -12.26 -11.20
N ILE A 1070 24.78 -11.01 -11.53
CA ILE A 1070 23.53 -10.62 -12.20
C ILE A 1070 23.46 -11.23 -13.61
N GLU A 1071 24.56 -11.24 -14.36
CA GLU A 1071 24.63 -11.84 -15.69
C GLU A 1071 24.43 -13.36 -15.62
N VAL A 1072 25.11 -14.03 -14.68
CA VAL A 1072 24.96 -15.48 -14.44
C VAL A 1072 23.51 -15.83 -14.12
N LYS A 1073 22.87 -15.08 -13.22
CA LYS A 1073 21.46 -15.26 -12.83
C LYS A 1073 20.52 -15.19 -14.05
N GLU A 1074 20.66 -14.16 -14.88
CA GLU A 1074 19.78 -13.96 -16.03
C GLU A 1074 20.02 -15.00 -17.15
N ILE A 1075 21.24 -15.46 -17.37
CA ILE A 1075 21.51 -16.55 -18.34
C ILE A 1075 20.94 -17.89 -17.84
N ILE A 1076 21.02 -18.20 -16.54
CA ILE A 1076 20.46 -19.45 -16.00
C ILE A 1076 18.93 -19.41 -15.98
N LYS A 1077 18.32 -18.26 -15.65
CA LYS A 1077 16.88 -18.03 -15.87
C LYS A 1077 16.49 -18.25 -17.33
N LEU A 1078 17.26 -17.71 -18.28
CA LEU A 1078 17.02 -17.91 -19.71
C LEU A 1078 17.05 -19.41 -20.09
N PHE A 1079 17.99 -20.19 -19.56
CA PHE A 1079 18.01 -21.64 -19.76
C PHE A 1079 16.78 -22.33 -19.16
N HIS A 1080 16.45 -22.03 -17.90
CA HIS A 1080 15.29 -22.61 -17.20
C HIS A 1080 13.96 -22.32 -17.91
N ASN A 1081 13.73 -21.06 -18.28
CA ASN A 1081 12.51 -20.62 -18.97
C ASN A 1081 12.41 -21.18 -20.40
N SER A 1082 13.55 -21.55 -21.02
CA SER A 1082 13.55 -22.28 -22.30
C SER A 1082 13.09 -23.74 -22.16
N LEU A 1083 13.28 -24.36 -20.99
CA LEU A 1083 12.78 -25.72 -20.71
C LEU A 1083 11.35 -25.74 -20.17
N ASN A 1084 10.90 -24.65 -19.53
CA ASN A 1084 9.51 -24.53 -19.06
C ASN A 1084 8.52 -24.65 -20.24
N ARG A 1085 7.51 -25.53 -20.10
CA ARG A 1085 6.47 -25.75 -21.10
C ARG A 1085 5.38 -24.67 -21.11
N LYS A 1086 5.09 -24.04 -19.95
CA LYS A 1086 4.09 -22.97 -19.80
C LYS A 1086 4.61 -21.60 -20.27
N PHE A 1087 5.92 -21.45 -20.53
CA PHE A 1087 6.54 -20.15 -20.83
C PHE A 1087 6.36 -19.71 -22.30
N ASN A 1088 6.11 -18.41 -22.51
CA ASN A 1088 5.96 -17.79 -23.83
C ASN A 1088 7.31 -17.67 -24.59
N LYS A 1089 7.70 -18.74 -25.30
CA LYS A 1089 9.00 -18.88 -25.97
C LYS A 1089 9.17 -17.99 -27.21
N LYS A 1090 10.24 -17.19 -27.22
CA LYS A 1090 10.81 -16.56 -28.43
C LYS A 1090 11.80 -17.51 -29.15
N LYS A 1091 12.21 -17.15 -30.38
CA LYS A 1091 13.19 -17.88 -31.20
C LYS A 1091 14.40 -18.42 -30.41
N GLN A 1092 15.09 -17.57 -29.64
CA GLN A 1092 16.26 -17.95 -28.83
C GLN A 1092 15.99 -19.09 -27.83
N HIS A 1093 14.77 -19.20 -27.31
CA HIS A 1093 14.43 -20.25 -26.33
C HIS A 1093 14.32 -21.61 -27.00
N TYR A 1094 13.82 -21.67 -28.24
CA TYR A 1094 13.78 -22.92 -29.00
C TYR A 1094 15.18 -23.43 -29.35
N GLU A 1095 16.11 -22.52 -29.72
CA GLU A 1095 17.51 -22.85 -30.00
C GLU A 1095 18.26 -23.37 -28.76
N ILE A 1096 17.94 -22.84 -27.58
CA ILE A 1096 18.46 -23.34 -26.29
C ILE A 1096 17.81 -24.70 -25.96
N GLU A 1097 16.48 -24.79 -25.98
CA GLU A 1097 15.72 -26.00 -25.68
C GLU A 1097 16.17 -27.19 -26.54
N GLU A 1098 16.49 -26.97 -27.82
CA GLU A 1098 16.99 -28.00 -28.73
C GLU A 1098 18.35 -28.56 -28.28
N GLN A 1099 19.28 -27.73 -27.81
CA GLN A 1099 20.58 -28.17 -27.28
C GLN A 1099 20.42 -29.01 -26.01
N PHE A 1100 19.51 -28.61 -25.13
CA PHE A 1100 19.17 -29.37 -23.92
C PHE A 1100 18.49 -30.71 -24.25
N LYS A 1101 17.54 -30.75 -25.19
CA LYS A 1101 16.89 -31.99 -25.63
C LYS A 1101 17.88 -32.98 -26.27
N LYS A 1102 18.76 -32.51 -27.15
CA LYS A 1102 19.79 -33.34 -27.80
C LYS A 1102 20.70 -34.03 -26.78
N THR A 1103 21.18 -33.30 -25.80
CA THR A 1103 22.14 -33.82 -24.80
C THR A 1103 21.47 -34.61 -23.67
N HIS A 1104 20.19 -34.35 -23.37
CA HIS A 1104 19.47 -35.03 -22.29
C HIS A 1104 19.42 -36.56 -22.46
N VAL A 1105 19.22 -37.09 -23.66
CA VAL A 1105 19.17 -38.55 -23.90
C VAL A 1105 20.49 -39.22 -23.55
N HIS A 1106 21.61 -38.66 -24.03
CA HIS A 1106 22.95 -39.16 -23.73
C HIS A 1106 23.29 -38.99 -22.25
N ARG A 1107 22.92 -37.85 -21.64
CA ARG A 1107 23.10 -37.58 -20.20
C ARG A 1107 22.35 -38.61 -19.35
N THR A 1108 21.07 -38.86 -19.59
CA THR A 1108 20.28 -39.81 -18.79
C THR A 1108 20.87 -41.23 -18.87
N ASN A 1109 21.31 -41.66 -20.05
CA ASN A 1109 22.04 -42.93 -20.20
C ASN A 1109 23.37 -42.92 -19.43
N PHE A 1110 24.17 -41.85 -19.53
CA PHE A 1110 25.45 -41.71 -18.83
C PHE A 1110 25.30 -41.73 -17.30
N LEU A 1111 24.30 -41.01 -16.76
CA LEU A 1111 24.03 -40.94 -15.32
C LEU A 1111 23.41 -42.26 -14.79
N SER A 1112 22.51 -42.90 -15.54
CA SER A 1112 21.83 -44.13 -15.09
C SER A 1112 22.78 -45.32 -14.84
N ASN A 1113 23.93 -45.36 -15.53
CA ASN A 1113 24.91 -46.41 -15.36
C ASN A 1113 25.78 -46.19 -14.09
N LYS A 1114 25.59 -47.06 -13.09
CA LYS A 1114 26.35 -47.02 -11.83
C LYS A 1114 27.87 -47.12 -12.03
N SER A 1115 28.38 -47.75 -13.09
CA SER A 1115 29.83 -47.85 -13.33
C SER A 1115 30.47 -46.53 -13.75
N ASN A 1116 29.69 -45.53 -14.14
CA ASN A 1116 30.19 -44.21 -14.54
C ASN A 1116 30.43 -43.27 -13.35
N ARG A 1117 29.99 -43.66 -12.14
CA ARG A 1117 30.32 -42.94 -10.90
C ARG A 1117 31.82 -43.11 -10.64
N SER A 1118 32.58 -42.02 -10.79
CA SER A 1118 34.03 -42.05 -10.55
C SER A 1118 34.32 -42.54 -9.13
N THR A 1119 35.18 -43.56 -9.01
CA THR A 1119 35.83 -43.88 -7.74
C THR A 1119 36.65 -42.67 -7.30
N ILE A 1120 36.25 -42.06 -6.19
CA ILE A 1120 36.97 -40.92 -5.61
C ILE A 1120 38.37 -41.42 -5.20
N HIS A 1121 39.41 -40.75 -5.70
CA HIS A 1121 40.79 -41.05 -5.34
C HIS A 1121 40.97 -40.97 -3.81
N THR A 1122 41.71 -41.89 -3.20
CA THR A 1122 41.78 -42.00 -1.72
C THR A 1122 42.39 -40.79 -1.03
N GLN A 1123 43.10 -39.94 -1.77
CA GLN A 1123 43.69 -38.68 -1.31
C GLN A 1123 42.94 -37.43 -1.83
N ALA A 1124 41.76 -37.60 -2.45
CA ALA A 1124 40.87 -36.49 -2.77
C ALA A 1124 40.07 -36.07 -1.52
N VAL A 1125 40.08 -34.79 -1.20
CA VAL A 1125 39.48 -34.22 0.01
C VAL A 1125 38.47 -33.13 -0.35
N TYR A 1126 37.19 -33.38 -0.06
CA TYR A 1126 36.06 -32.49 -0.35
C TYR A 1126 35.50 -31.76 0.88
N THR A 1127 36.26 -31.75 1.98
CA THR A 1127 35.98 -31.00 3.21
C THR A 1127 36.95 -29.82 3.31
N SER A 1128 36.46 -28.67 3.75
CA SER A 1128 37.25 -27.45 3.91
C SER A 1128 38.46 -27.65 4.84
N ARG A 1129 39.61 -27.12 4.45
CA ARG A 1129 40.87 -27.18 5.20
C ARG A 1129 41.79 -26.01 4.85
N LEU A 1130 42.82 -25.79 5.67
CA LEU A 1130 43.90 -24.85 5.35
C LEU A 1130 44.70 -25.38 4.13
N LEU A 1131 44.93 -24.53 3.13
CA LEU A 1131 45.61 -24.90 1.88
C LEU A 1131 47.04 -24.32 1.75
N ASN A 1132 47.47 -23.45 2.67
CA ASN A 1132 48.80 -22.80 2.61
C ASN A 1132 49.99 -23.75 2.42
N SER A 1133 49.92 -24.98 2.95
CA SER A 1133 50.97 -26.00 2.77
C SER A 1133 51.13 -26.47 1.33
N PHE A 1134 50.11 -26.29 0.48
CA PHE A 1134 50.11 -26.65 -0.94
C PHE A 1134 50.32 -25.44 -1.86
N THR A 1135 50.39 -24.22 -1.31
CA THR A 1135 50.49 -22.97 -2.09
C THR A 1135 51.78 -22.17 -1.82
N GLY A 1136 52.55 -22.53 -0.79
CA GLY A 1136 53.77 -21.80 -0.38
C GLY A 1136 54.88 -21.67 -1.44
N ASN A 1137 54.84 -22.45 -2.52
CA ASN A 1137 55.75 -22.29 -3.68
C ASN A 1137 55.11 -21.57 -4.87
N LEU A 1138 53.78 -21.50 -4.98
CA LEU A 1138 53.08 -20.96 -6.15
C LEU A 1138 53.37 -19.46 -6.38
N SER A 1139 53.49 -18.68 -5.32
CA SER A 1139 53.81 -17.24 -5.38
C SER A 1139 55.19 -16.92 -5.97
N LYS A 1140 56.10 -17.91 -6.09
CA LYS A 1140 57.42 -17.73 -6.71
C LYS A 1140 57.36 -17.76 -8.24
N TYR A 1141 56.29 -18.28 -8.83
CA TYR A 1141 56.16 -18.47 -10.28
C TYR A 1141 55.53 -17.29 -11.03
N ASP A 1142 55.02 -16.26 -10.33
CA ASP A 1142 54.47 -15.06 -10.97
C ASP A 1142 55.56 -14.12 -11.56
N ASN A 1143 56.85 -14.44 -11.40
CA ASN A 1143 58.01 -13.65 -11.87
C ASN A 1143 58.77 -14.26 -13.08
N ILE A 1144 58.24 -15.30 -13.73
CA ILE A 1144 58.83 -15.84 -14.96
C ILE A 1144 57.99 -15.37 -16.16
N ASP A 1145 58.57 -14.50 -16.99
CA ASP A 1145 57.98 -14.11 -18.27
C ASP A 1145 57.67 -15.36 -19.12
N ASN A 1146 56.44 -15.47 -19.58
CA ASN A 1146 55.91 -16.59 -20.39
C ASN A 1146 56.47 -16.58 -21.83
N ASN A 1147 57.79 -16.67 -22.00
CA ASN A 1147 58.46 -16.75 -23.30
C ASN A 1147 59.52 -17.86 -23.42
N THR A 1148 59.89 -18.57 -22.36
CA THR A 1148 60.79 -19.76 -22.46
C THR A 1148 60.50 -20.83 -21.42
N VAL A 1149 59.62 -21.80 -21.76
CA VAL A 1149 59.67 -23.17 -21.21
C VAL A 1149 59.38 -24.13 -22.36
N GLU A 1150 60.32 -25.04 -22.63
CA GLU A 1150 60.13 -26.09 -23.63
C GLU A 1150 59.05 -27.09 -23.16
N ILE A 1151 58.14 -27.46 -24.07
CA ILE A 1151 57.19 -28.55 -23.83
C ILE A 1151 57.98 -29.86 -23.80
N THR A 1152 58.16 -30.42 -22.60
CA THR A 1152 58.55 -31.82 -22.44
C THR A 1152 57.31 -32.67 -22.24
N ASP A 1153 57.08 -33.58 -23.20
CA ASP A 1153 55.93 -34.45 -23.26
C ASP A 1153 56.05 -35.59 -22.23
N PHE A 1154 55.15 -35.62 -21.25
CA PHE A 1154 55.08 -36.66 -20.21
C PHE A 1154 53.84 -37.56 -20.41
N THR A 1155 53.66 -38.04 -21.64
CA THR A 1155 52.77 -39.17 -21.93
C THR A 1155 53.43 -40.51 -21.58
N ASN A 1156 53.62 -40.80 -20.29
CA ASN A 1156 53.76 -42.16 -19.71
C ASN A 1156 53.88 -42.09 -18.18
N PHE A 1157 52.82 -42.46 -17.44
CA PHE A 1157 52.80 -43.52 -16.41
C PHE A 1157 51.39 -43.73 -15.85
#